data_AF-A0A3Q2Z4R7-F1
#
_entry.id   AF-A0A3Q2Z4R7-F1
#
_cell.length_a   1.000
_cell.length_b   1.000
_cell.length_c   1.000
_cell.angle_alpha   90.00
_cell.angle_beta   90.00
_cell.angle_gamma   90.00
#
_symmetry.space_group_name_H-M   'P 1'
#
loop_
_entity.id
_entity.type
_entity.pdbx_description
1 polymer ?
#
loop_
_entity_poly.entity_id
_entity_poly.type
_entity_poly.pdbx_seq_one_letter_code
_entity_poly.pdbx_strand_id
1 'polypeptide(L)'
;MLFGSLAKPGHPMGKFCWGNAQTLKQEPKKKKISVYNRLRAFWERHYSAHYMTLVASSVESVDTNNSNFSNMLDPFDTPSFNKLYRVIPVRKVHALNITWALPPQEKHYRVKPLHYISWLIGHEGPGSILSTLRRKCWAVNLFGGNSESGFDQNTTYSIFSISITLTDEGFQNFYQVTHLVFQYLKMLQILGPQKRIYEEIQKIEANEFRYQEESDPIEHVEDICENMQLFPKEDLLTGDQLMFDFSREVIGAALSLLTPEKANLMLLSPEHEGRCPLREKWFGTHYSVEDIQPEWMERWTGNLELSRQLFLPAENRFIASNFTLKPSDCADAEFPVRIASSDTGCLWYKKDNKFKTFKAYIRFHLISPVIQQSAQNVVLFDLLVNILGHNLAEPAYEAEVAQLEYKLVAGEHGLVIKVKGFDDKLPLLFRLIIDHLANFKAPPDVFSMFSEQLKKTYFNILIKPAKDVRLLILEHGRWSMVDKYQALVAGLTSDQLTDFSRRLKAELYAEGLVQGNFSRDESRGFLQYVTDKLQFSKLPVEVPVMFRVVELPRQHHICKVKSLNKRDANSEVTVYYQSGSKDLREHTLMELFVMLMEEPCFDFLRTKETLGYHVYPACRNTSGVLGFSITVQTQASKFNTEVAELKIEEFLASFGETLGTLTDEAFDAQVCTRLVK
;
A
#
# COMPACT_ATOMS: atom_id res chain seq x y z
N MET A 1 -16.39 5.25 -14.14
CA MET A 1 -17.28 5.16 -15.33
C MET A 1 -18.69 5.69 -15.06
N LEU A 2 -19.37 5.27 -13.99
CA LEU A 2 -20.63 5.92 -13.58
C LEU A 2 -20.46 7.44 -13.45
N PHE A 3 -19.40 7.88 -12.76
CA PHE A 3 -19.08 9.31 -12.64
C PHE A 3 -18.93 10.03 -14.00
N GLY A 4 -18.14 9.49 -14.94
CA GLY A 4 -18.00 10.04 -16.29
C GLY A 4 -19.31 10.10 -17.08
N SER A 5 -20.25 9.18 -16.82
CA SER A 5 -21.58 9.21 -17.46
C SER A 5 -22.45 10.39 -17.03
N LEU A 6 -22.06 11.12 -15.97
CA LEU A 6 -22.75 12.33 -15.49
C LEU A 6 -22.31 13.60 -16.22
N ALA A 7 -21.33 13.52 -17.13
CA ALA A 7 -20.89 14.66 -17.92
C ALA A 7 -21.95 15.09 -18.94
N LYS A 8 -21.91 16.36 -19.36
CA LYS A 8 -22.75 16.94 -20.42
C LYS A 8 -22.76 16.03 -21.67
N PRO A 9 -23.93 15.80 -22.30
CA PRO A 9 -24.00 15.03 -23.54
C PRO A 9 -23.04 15.57 -24.60
N GLY A 10 -22.21 14.70 -25.17
CA GLY A 10 -21.22 15.08 -26.19
C GLY A 10 -19.87 15.54 -25.63
N HIS A 11 -19.73 15.77 -24.32
CA HIS A 11 -18.43 16.09 -23.71
C HIS A 11 -17.47 14.89 -23.78
N PRO A 12 -16.16 15.08 -24.07
CA PRO A 12 -15.18 13.99 -24.11
C PRO A 12 -15.13 13.13 -22.84
N MET A 13 -15.42 13.71 -21.67
CA MET A 13 -15.43 13.00 -20.37
C MET A 13 -16.53 11.92 -20.25
N GLY A 14 -17.57 11.98 -21.09
CA GLY A 14 -18.57 10.92 -21.17
C GLY A 14 -18.13 9.70 -22.00
N LYS A 15 -16.93 9.72 -22.61
CA LYS A 15 -16.44 8.62 -23.45
C LYS A 15 -15.89 7.47 -22.63
N PHE A 16 -16.04 6.25 -23.17
CA PHE A 16 -15.37 5.07 -22.66
C PHE A 16 -13.92 5.02 -23.18
N CYS A 17 -12.96 5.41 -22.35
CA CYS A 17 -11.56 5.58 -22.74
C CYS A 17 -10.78 4.26 -22.95
N TRP A 18 -11.14 3.17 -22.26
CA TRP A 18 -10.41 1.90 -22.37
C TRP A 18 -10.66 1.14 -23.68
N GLY A 19 -11.87 1.24 -24.23
CA GLY A 19 -12.29 0.41 -25.35
C GLY A 19 -12.45 -1.08 -24.99
N ASN A 20 -13.10 -1.85 -25.87
CA ASN A 20 -13.24 -3.30 -25.72
C ASN A 20 -13.53 -3.95 -27.10
N ALA A 21 -13.70 -5.28 -27.13
CA ALA A 21 -14.03 -5.99 -28.36
C ALA A 21 -15.33 -5.49 -29.02
N GLN A 22 -16.30 -5.01 -28.24
CA GLN A 22 -17.52 -4.41 -28.77
C GLN A 22 -17.20 -3.11 -29.53
N THR A 23 -16.49 -2.17 -28.91
CA THR A 23 -16.22 -0.84 -29.49
C THR A 23 -15.13 -0.85 -30.57
N LEU A 24 -14.15 -1.76 -30.48
CA LEU A 24 -12.97 -1.78 -31.35
C LEU A 24 -13.03 -2.88 -32.42
N LYS A 25 -13.97 -3.84 -32.37
CA LYS A 25 -14.06 -4.93 -33.36
C LYS A 25 -15.49 -5.17 -33.84
N GLN A 26 -16.42 -5.44 -32.93
CA GLN A 26 -17.78 -5.88 -33.29
C GLN A 26 -18.62 -4.75 -33.89
N GLU A 27 -18.73 -3.60 -33.22
CA GLU A 27 -19.48 -2.45 -33.72
C GLU A 27 -18.87 -1.85 -35.00
N PRO A 28 -17.54 -1.65 -35.10
CA PRO A 28 -16.92 -1.24 -36.34
C PRO A 28 -17.20 -2.21 -37.49
N LYS A 29 -17.08 -3.53 -37.27
CA LYS A 29 -17.40 -4.54 -38.29
C LYS A 29 -18.86 -4.45 -38.74
N LYS A 30 -19.81 -4.31 -37.81
CA LYS A 30 -21.25 -4.12 -38.12
C LYS A 30 -21.49 -2.85 -38.94
N LYS A 31 -20.80 -1.76 -38.61
CA LYS A 31 -20.90 -0.46 -39.31
C LYS A 31 -20.01 -0.36 -40.56
N LYS A 32 -19.34 -1.45 -40.96
CA LYS A 32 -18.36 -1.48 -42.07
C LYS A 32 -17.26 -0.42 -41.95
N ILE A 33 -16.86 -0.11 -40.72
CA ILE A 33 -15.75 0.81 -40.41
C ILE A 33 -14.45 0.01 -40.38
N SER A 34 -13.47 0.40 -41.21
CA SER A 34 -12.10 -0.13 -41.12
C SER A 34 -11.40 0.49 -39.91
N VAL A 35 -11.17 -0.33 -38.89
CA VAL A 35 -10.44 0.07 -37.67
C VAL A 35 -9.00 0.43 -38.00
N TYR A 36 -8.37 -0.31 -38.92
CA TYR A 36 -7.02 0.00 -39.42
C TYR A 36 -6.95 1.41 -40.04
N ASN A 37 -7.88 1.76 -40.93
CA ASN A 37 -7.89 3.09 -41.55
C ASN A 37 -8.18 4.19 -40.52
N ARG A 38 -9.02 3.91 -39.51
CA ARG A 38 -9.29 4.86 -38.41
C ARG A 38 -8.07 5.06 -37.51
N LEU A 39 -7.33 3.99 -37.21
CA LEU A 39 -6.10 4.06 -36.43
C LEU A 39 -5.03 4.85 -37.19
N ARG A 40 -4.86 4.58 -38.49
CA ARG A 40 -3.96 5.36 -39.36
C ARG A 40 -4.34 6.84 -39.42
N ALA A 41 -5.62 7.16 -39.63
CA ALA A 41 -6.09 8.54 -39.65
C ALA A 41 -5.93 9.24 -38.28
N PHE A 42 -6.08 8.51 -37.17
CA PHE A 42 -5.83 9.04 -35.84
C PHE A 42 -4.33 9.33 -35.64
N TRP A 43 -3.47 8.39 -36.03
CA TRP A 43 -2.02 8.56 -36.01
C TRP A 43 -1.59 9.78 -36.85
N GLU A 44 -1.99 9.86 -38.12
CA GLU A 44 -1.67 10.99 -39.02
C GLU A 44 -2.16 12.34 -38.48
N ARG A 45 -3.28 12.37 -37.74
CA ARG A 45 -3.86 13.61 -37.21
C ARG A 45 -3.24 14.06 -35.88
N HIS A 46 -2.94 13.13 -34.98
CA HIS A 46 -2.63 13.44 -33.58
C HIS A 46 -1.17 13.17 -33.20
N TYR A 47 -0.48 12.25 -33.88
CA TYR A 47 0.93 11.95 -33.62
C TYR A 47 1.84 12.91 -34.41
N SER A 48 1.71 14.20 -34.13
CA SER A 48 2.56 15.26 -34.67
C SER A 48 3.65 15.63 -33.66
N ALA A 49 4.87 15.88 -34.13
CA ALA A 49 6.01 16.25 -33.28
C ALA A 49 5.73 17.46 -32.37
N HIS A 50 4.86 18.37 -32.80
CA HIS A 50 4.44 19.54 -32.02
C HIS A 50 3.70 19.21 -30.71
N TYR A 51 3.10 18.02 -30.59
CA TYR A 51 2.41 17.56 -29.38
C TYR A 51 3.24 16.56 -28.57
N MET A 52 4.45 16.23 -29.02
CA MET A 52 5.27 15.19 -28.41
C MET A 52 6.31 15.81 -27.46
N THR A 53 6.53 15.12 -26.35
CA THR A 53 7.66 15.30 -25.46
C THR A 53 8.48 14.02 -25.48
N LEU A 54 9.79 14.15 -25.29
CA LEU A 54 10.70 13.01 -25.24
C LEU A 54 11.75 13.31 -24.17
N VAL A 55 11.94 12.36 -23.27
CA VAL A 55 13.01 12.35 -22.30
C VAL A 55 13.86 11.12 -22.59
N ALA A 56 15.17 11.31 -22.66
CA ALA A 56 16.13 10.23 -22.78
C ALA A 56 17.14 10.36 -21.64
N SER A 57 17.21 9.35 -20.78
CA SER A 57 18.28 9.25 -19.79
C SER A 57 19.49 8.59 -20.46
N SER A 58 20.48 9.40 -20.81
CA SER A 58 21.73 8.96 -21.44
C SER A 58 22.87 9.87 -21.00
N VAL A 59 24.11 9.48 -21.28
CA VAL A 59 25.31 10.26 -20.94
C VAL A 59 25.51 11.48 -21.87
N GLU A 60 24.65 11.70 -22.85
CA GLU A 60 24.75 12.76 -23.87
C GLU A 60 23.49 13.64 -23.93
N SER A 61 23.66 14.96 -24.21
CA SER A 61 22.61 15.98 -24.05
C SER A 61 22.00 16.45 -25.38
N VAL A 62 20.66 16.63 -25.46
CA VAL A 62 19.96 17.34 -26.56
C VAL A 62 18.73 18.10 -26.03
N ASP A 63 18.42 19.25 -26.65
CA ASP A 63 17.40 20.25 -26.28
C ASP A 63 16.12 20.15 -27.14
N THR A 64 14.92 20.45 -26.58
CA THR A 64 13.67 20.75 -27.34
C THR A 64 12.65 21.61 -26.55
N ASN A 65 11.62 22.12 -27.25
CA ASN A 65 10.68 23.21 -26.89
C ASN A 65 9.22 22.85 -27.29
N ASN A 66 8.17 23.35 -26.60
CA ASN A 66 6.74 23.05 -26.88
C ASN A 66 5.71 24.19 -26.63
N SER A 67 4.46 24.03 -27.09
CA SER A 67 3.29 24.95 -26.88
C SER A 67 1.91 24.26 -26.97
N ASN A 68 0.82 24.92 -26.53
CA ASN A 68 -0.43 24.31 -25.99
C ASN A 68 -1.77 24.91 -26.54
N PHE A 69 -2.94 24.22 -26.39
CA PHE A 69 -4.33 24.69 -26.75
C PHE A 69 -5.44 24.21 -25.75
N SER A 70 -6.46 25.04 -25.45
CA SER A 70 -7.67 24.66 -24.66
C SER A 70 -8.91 25.49 -25.06
N ASN A 71 -10.13 24.89 -25.14
CA ASN A 71 -11.39 25.62 -25.44
C ASN A 71 -12.74 24.92 -25.03
N MET A 72 -12.78 23.93 -24.14
CA MET A 72 -14.05 23.32 -23.66
C MET A 72 -14.06 23.24 -22.13
N LEU A 73 -14.97 23.95 -21.44
CA LEU A 73 -15.01 24.04 -19.96
C LEU A 73 -16.31 23.46 -19.36
N ASP A 74 -16.27 23.17 -18.07
CA ASP A 74 -17.40 22.84 -17.18
C ASP A 74 -18.25 21.61 -17.57
N PRO A 75 -17.67 20.40 -17.62
CA PRO A 75 -18.37 19.19 -18.06
C PRO A 75 -19.48 18.68 -17.14
N PHE A 76 -19.45 19.02 -15.85
CA PHE A 76 -20.34 18.45 -14.83
C PHE A 76 -21.39 19.43 -14.30
N ASP A 77 -21.46 20.64 -14.85
CA ASP A 77 -22.54 21.58 -14.56
C ASP A 77 -23.85 21.08 -15.18
N THR A 78 -24.51 20.16 -14.48
CA THR A 78 -25.77 19.53 -14.87
C THR A 78 -26.64 19.30 -13.63
N PRO A 79 -27.98 19.34 -13.76
CA PRO A 79 -28.88 18.99 -12.64
C PRO A 79 -28.74 17.56 -12.13
N SER A 80 -28.05 16.69 -12.88
CA SER A 80 -27.85 15.29 -12.50
C SER A 80 -26.64 15.11 -11.57
N PHE A 81 -25.66 16.01 -11.60
CA PHE A 81 -24.43 15.83 -10.84
C PHE A 81 -24.66 15.94 -9.32
N ASN A 82 -25.41 16.94 -8.87
CA ASN A 82 -25.50 17.30 -7.45
C ASN A 82 -26.57 16.47 -6.70
N LYS A 83 -26.43 15.14 -6.74
CA LYS A 83 -27.42 14.18 -6.22
C LYS A 83 -26.80 13.10 -5.33
N LEU A 84 -27.66 12.28 -4.72
CA LEU A 84 -27.27 11.05 -4.02
C LEU A 84 -27.38 9.85 -4.97
N TYR A 85 -26.29 9.12 -5.10
CA TYR A 85 -26.18 7.90 -5.88
C TYR A 85 -25.91 6.73 -4.95
N ARG A 86 -26.79 5.71 -4.97
CA ARG A 86 -26.52 4.44 -4.30
C ARG A 86 -25.95 3.46 -5.31
N VAL A 87 -24.83 2.85 -5.00
CA VAL A 87 -24.08 2.03 -5.95
C VAL A 87 -23.76 0.67 -5.33
N ILE A 88 -23.93 -0.41 -6.10
CA ILE A 88 -23.55 -1.76 -5.67
C ILE A 88 -22.09 -2.01 -6.08
N PRO A 89 -21.13 -2.06 -5.14
CA PRO A 89 -19.75 -2.37 -5.45
C PRO A 89 -19.54 -3.88 -5.68
N VAL A 90 -18.51 -4.22 -6.46
CA VAL A 90 -18.08 -5.63 -6.62
C VAL A 90 -17.44 -6.16 -5.33
N ARG A 91 -16.70 -5.31 -4.62
CA ARG A 91 -16.10 -5.64 -3.32
C ARG A 91 -17.15 -5.45 -2.22
N LYS A 92 -17.12 -6.30 -1.19
CA LYS A 92 -17.96 -6.13 0.01
C LYS A 92 -17.41 -5.01 0.90
N VAL A 93 -17.73 -3.77 0.55
CA VAL A 93 -17.25 -2.57 1.25
C VAL A 93 -18.38 -1.55 1.37
N HIS A 94 -18.40 -0.82 2.48
CA HIS A 94 -19.21 0.38 2.66
C HIS A 94 -18.31 1.61 2.45
N ALA A 95 -18.67 2.48 1.51
CA ALA A 95 -17.90 3.70 1.27
C ALA A 95 -18.81 4.88 0.88
N LEU A 96 -18.40 6.08 1.26
CA LEU A 96 -19.04 7.33 0.88
C LEU A 96 -18.02 8.19 0.13
N ASN A 97 -18.32 8.51 -1.12
CA ASN A 97 -17.53 9.46 -1.91
C ASN A 97 -18.32 10.75 -2.07
N ILE A 98 -17.74 11.86 -1.66
CA ILE A 98 -18.26 13.22 -1.81
C ILE A 98 -17.40 13.92 -2.83
N THR A 99 -17.99 14.48 -3.89
CA THR A 99 -17.23 15.00 -5.03
C THR A 99 -17.73 16.35 -5.49
N TRP A 100 -16.80 17.24 -5.83
CA TRP A 100 -17.07 18.54 -6.43
C TRP A 100 -16.36 18.63 -7.78
N ALA A 101 -17.01 19.29 -8.74
CA ALA A 101 -16.39 19.71 -9.98
C ALA A 101 -16.05 21.21 -9.88
N LEU A 102 -14.78 21.53 -10.12
CA LEU A 102 -14.19 22.86 -10.01
C LEU A 102 -13.67 23.30 -11.40
N PRO A 103 -13.51 24.61 -11.62
CA PRO A 103 -12.76 25.10 -12.78
C PRO A 103 -11.33 24.54 -12.81
N PRO A 104 -10.65 24.49 -13.97
CA PRO A 104 -9.28 24.02 -14.08
C PRO A 104 -8.34 24.71 -13.08
N GLN A 105 -7.67 23.91 -12.24
CA GLN A 105 -6.73 24.39 -11.22
C GLN A 105 -5.26 24.31 -11.65
N GLU A 106 -4.94 23.71 -12.80
CA GLU A 106 -3.56 23.48 -13.30
C GLU A 106 -2.71 24.76 -13.31
N LYS A 107 -3.29 25.90 -13.71
CA LYS A 107 -2.60 27.20 -13.72
C LYS A 107 -2.13 27.68 -12.34
N HIS A 108 -2.62 27.07 -11.27
CA HIS A 108 -2.27 27.37 -9.89
C HIS A 108 -1.29 26.36 -9.29
N TYR A 109 -0.56 25.58 -10.10
CA TYR A 109 0.41 24.59 -9.63
C TYR A 109 1.47 25.15 -8.68
N ARG A 110 1.81 26.44 -8.78
CA ARG A 110 2.75 27.08 -7.86
C ARG A 110 2.22 27.23 -6.42
N VAL A 111 0.90 27.30 -6.27
CA VAL A 111 0.18 27.45 -4.99
C VAL A 111 -0.41 26.11 -4.52
N LYS A 112 -0.72 25.19 -5.44
CA LYS A 112 -1.38 23.89 -5.19
C LYS A 112 -2.59 23.98 -4.21
N PRO A 113 -3.64 24.76 -4.55
CA PRO A 113 -4.74 24.99 -3.63
C PRO A 113 -5.50 23.70 -3.25
N LEU A 114 -5.70 22.77 -4.18
CA LEU A 114 -6.37 21.50 -3.90
C LEU A 114 -5.49 20.58 -3.05
N HIS A 115 -4.17 20.58 -3.24
CA HIS A 115 -3.23 19.87 -2.38
C HIS A 115 -3.32 20.35 -0.92
N TYR A 116 -3.26 21.67 -0.70
CA TYR A 116 -3.39 22.25 0.65
C TYR A 116 -4.72 21.86 1.33
N ILE A 117 -5.84 21.91 0.58
CA ILE A 117 -7.15 21.54 1.12
C ILE A 117 -7.22 20.05 1.40
N SER A 118 -6.67 19.23 0.49
CA SER A 118 -6.56 17.78 0.63
C SER A 118 -5.81 17.40 1.91
N TRP A 119 -4.67 18.04 2.18
CA TRP A 119 -3.85 17.79 3.35
C TRP A 119 -4.61 17.96 4.67
N LEU A 120 -5.42 19.02 4.77
CA LEU A 120 -6.24 19.28 5.97
C LEU A 120 -7.40 18.30 6.10
N ILE A 121 -8.04 17.96 4.99
CA ILE A 121 -9.20 17.05 4.98
C ILE A 121 -8.76 15.60 5.27
N GLY A 122 -7.64 15.18 4.69
CA GLY A 122 -7.03 13.87 4.87
C GLY A 122 -6.25 13.71 6.18
N HIS A 123 -6.10 14.77 6.98
CA HIS A 123 -5.38 14.70 8.25
C HIS A 123 -5.99 13.63 9.16
N GLU A 124 -5.16 12.76 9.76
CA GLU A 124 -5.65 11.68 10.65
C GLU A 124 -5.44 11.96 12.14
N GLY A 125 -4.67 12.99 12.49
CA GLY A 125 -4.40 13.37 13.88
C GLY A 125 -5.60 14.00 14.61
N PRO A 126 -5.43 14.41 15.88
CA PRO A 126 -6.49 14.96 16.71
C PRO A 126 -7.18 16.18 16.09
N GLY A 127 -8.49 16.26 16.23
CA GLY A 127 -9.30 17.35 15.68
C GLY A 127 -9.71 17.16 14.22
N SER A 128 -9.25 16.10 13.56
CA SER A 128 -9.63 15.78 12.19
C SER A 128 -11.03 15.17 12.07
N ILE A 129 -11.52 15.12 10.81
CA ILE A 129 -12.72 14.39 10.44
C ILE A 129 -12.56 12.92 10.82
N LEU A 130 -11.46 12.28 10.40
CA LEU A 130 -11.25 10.85 10.60
C LEU A 130 -11.12 10.48 12.08
N SER A 131 -10.39 11.26 12.88
CA SER A 131 -10.30 11.07 14.34
C SER A 131 -11.70 11.08 14.99
N THR A 132 -12.56 12.02 14.60
CA THR A 132 -13.93 12.11 15.12
C THR A 132 -14.80 10.93 14.68
N LEU A 133 -14.68 10.49 13.43
CA LEU A 133 -15.41 9.33 12.91
C LEU A 133 -14.94 8.02 13.54
N ARG A 134 -13.63 7.84 13.76
CA ARG A 134 -13.04 6.66 14.43
C ARG A 134 -13.52 6.56 15.88
N ARG A 135 -13.56 7.66 16.64
CA ARG A 135 -14.11 7.67 18.02
C ARG A 135 -15.58 7.26 18.09
N LYS A 136 -16.35 7.50 17.03
CA LYS A 136 -17.75 7.09 16.89
C LYS A 136 -17.91 5.70 16.26
N CYS A 137 -16.82 5.02 15.94
CA CYS A 137 -16.82 3.76 15.20
C CYS A 137 -17.55 3.84 13.84
N TRP A 138 -17.57 5.01 13.18
CA TRP A 138 -18.29 5.22 11.91
C TRP A 138 -17.41 5.06 10.66
N ALA A 139 -16.10 5.29 10.76
CA ALA A 139 -15.20 5.17 9.61
C ALA A 139 -13.85 4.56 10.00
N VAL A 140 -13.22 3.93 9.02
CA VAL A 140 -11.91 3.30 9.15
C VAL A 140 -10.82 4.18 8.54
N ASN A 141 -11.04 4.65 7.31
CA ASN A 141 -10.10 5.45 6.53
C ASN A 141 -10.82 6.63 5.84
N LEU A 142 -10.10 7.70 5.57
CA LEU A 142 -10.56 8.85 4.81
C LEU A 142 -9.44 9.34 3.91
N PHE A 143 -9.76 9.59 2.64
CA PHE A 143 -8.86 10.19 1.66
C PHE A 143 -9.49 11.46 1.11
N GLY A 144 -8.73 12.55 1.04
CA GLY A 144 -9.12 13.79 0.36
C GLY A 144 -8.27 14.01 -0.89
N GLY A 145 -8.76 14.80 -1.84
CA GLY A 145 -7.98 15.29 -2.97
C GLY A 145 -8.33 14.68 -4.32
N ASN A 146 -7.38 14.82 -5.25
CA ASN A 146 -7.41 14.30 -6.61
C ASN A 146 -6.01 13.85 -7.04
N SER A 147 -5.90 13.15 -8.18
CA SER A 147 -4.61 12.71 -8.73
C SER A 147 -3.79 13.81 -9.42
N GLU A 148 -4.23 15.08 -9.36
CA GLU A 148 -3.66 16.26 -10.05
C GLU A 148 -3.44 16.16 -11.57
N SER A 149 -3.78 15.02 -12.19
CA SER A 149 -3.66 14.76 -13.62
C SER A 149 -4.83 13.92 -14.18
N GLY A 150 -4.89 13.81 -15.51
CA GLY A 150 -5.78 12.89 -16.22
C GLY A 150 -7.27 13.20 -16.11
N PHE A 151 -8.04 12.22 -15.64
CA PHE A 151 -9.50 12.37 -15.50
C PHE A 151 -9.87 13.30 -14.35
N ASP A 152 -9.05 13.40 -13.30
CA ASP A 152 -9.40 14.21 -12.14
C ASP A 152 -8.95 15.68 -12.28
N GLN A 153 -8.02 15.97 -13.18
CA GLN A 153 -7.58 17.33 -13.47
C GLN A 153 -7.06 17.43 -14.90
N ASN A 154 -7.63 18.36 -15.66
CA ASN A 154 -7.25 18.66 -17.03
C ASN A 154 -7.62 20.11 -17.38
N THR A 155 -7.32 20.52 -18.60
CA THR A 155 -7.64 21.85 -19.13
C THR A 155 -9.14 22.19 -19.19
N THR A 156 -10.03 21.24 -18.90
CA THR A 156 -11.49 21.41 -18.94
C THR A 156 -12.14 21.56 -17.55
N TYR A 157 -11.54 20.99 -16.49
CA TYR A 157 -12.00 21.07 -15.09
C TYR A 157 -10.99 20.45 -14.11
N SER A 158 -11.28 20.56 -12.82
CA SER A 158 -10.64 19.77 -11.76
C SER A 158 -11.70 19.15 -10.84
N ILE A 159 -11.47 17.94 -10.38
CA ILE A 159 -12.28 17.26 -9.37
C ILE A 159 -11.63 17.48 -8.02
N PHE A 160 -12.43 17.67 -6.99
CA PHE A 160 -12.01 17.43 -5.61
C PHE A 160 -12.89 16.34 -5.02
N SER A 161 -12.30 15.32 -4.40
CA SER A 161 -13.04 14.20 -3.84
C SER A 161 -12.67 13.94 -2.38
N ILE A 162 -13.64 13.47 -1.59
CA ILE A 162 -13.43 12.93 -0.25
C ILE A 162 -14.03 11.53 -0.24
N SER A 163 -13.19 10.53 -0.03
CA SER A 163 -13.57 9.11 -0.02
C SER A 163 -13.42 8.56 1.39
N ILE A 164 -14.52 8.12 1.99
CA ILE A 164 -14.57 7.62 3.37
C ILE A 164 -14.94 6.13 3.35
N THR A 165 -14.11 5.28 3.95
CA THR A 165 -14.44 3.87 4.17
C THR A 165 -15.22 3.73 5.47
N LEU A 166 -16.48 3.31 5.37
CA LEU A 166 -17.43 3.27 6.49
C LEU A 166 -17.44 1.90 7.17
N THR A 167 -17.77 1.90 8.46
CA THR A 167 -18.24 0.71 9.16
C THR A 167 -19.72 0.45 8.86
N ASP A 168 -20.25 -0.69 9.31
CA ASP A 168 -21.69 -0.98 9.21
C ASP A 168 -22.52 0.13 9.91
N GLU A 169 -22.08 0.59 11.08
CA GLU A 169 -22.74 1.69 11.82
C GLU A 169 -22.62 3.03 11.07
N GLY A 170 -21.45 3.34 10.52
CA GLY A 170 -21.24 4.56 9.74
C GLY A 170 -22.06 4.58 8.45
N PHE A 171 -22.28 3.43 7.83
CA PHE A 171 -23.16 3.28 6.67
C PHE A 171 -24.62 3.60 7.02
N GLN A 172 -25.13 3.11 8.15
CA GLN A 172 -26.49 3.46 8.62
C GLN A 172 -26.63 4.95 8.97
N ASN A 173 -25.52 5.61 9.34
CA ASN A 173 -25.47 7.03 9.73
C ASN A 173 -24.76 7.92 8.70
N PHE A 174 -24.78 7.56 7.41
CA PHE A 174 -23.97 8.25 6.40
C PHE A 174 -24.29 9.76 6.26
N TYR A 175 -25.53 10.19 6.53
CA TYR A 175 -25.87 11.62 6.53
C TYR A 175 -25.17 12.38 7.66
N GLN A 176 -25.06 11.78 8.85
CA GLN A 176 -24.32 12.33 9.98
C GLN A 176 -22.81 12.35 9.71
N VAL A 177 -22.29 11.36 8.99
CA VAL A 177 -20.90 11.36 8.51
C VAL A 177 -20.68 12.55 7.54
N THR A 178 -21.55 12.71 6.54
CA THR A 178 -21.53 13.84 5.61
C THR A 178 -21.64 15.18 6.33
N HIS A 179 -22.47 15.27 7.37
CA HIS A 179 -22.62 16.46 8.20
C HIS A 179 -21.31 16.88 8.87
N LEU A 180 -20.53 15.92 9.41
CA LEU A 180 -19.21 16.21 9.99
C LEU A 180 -18.21 16.73 8.95
N VAL A 181 -18.26 16.19 7.72
CA VAL A 181 -17.44 16.69 6.61
C VAL A 181 -17.79 18.15 6.30
N PHE A 182 -19.07 18.48 6.16
CA PHE A 182 -19.48 19.86 5.90
C PHE A 182 -19.20 20.80 7.07
N GLN A 183 -19.29 20.33 8.32
CA GLN A 183 -18.87 21.12 9.49
C GLN A 183 -17.37 21.46 9.42
N TYR A 184 -16.55 20.49 9.01
CA TYR A 184 -15.11 20.72 8.84
C TYR A 184 -14.82 21.71 7.71
N LEU A 185 -15.45 21.53 6.54
CA LEU A 185 -15.31 22.47 5.42
C LEU A 185 -15.76 23.89 5.80
N LYS A 186 -16.87 24.02 6.53
CA LYS A 186 -17.35 25.32 7.03
C LYS A 186 -16.38 25.95 8.02
N MET A 187 -15.79 25.16 8.91
CA MET A 187 -14.73 25.62 9.80
C MET A 187 -13.53 26.15 9.01
N LEU A 188 -13.05 25.40 8.00
CA LEU A 188 -11.95 25.84 7.15
C LEU A 188 -12.29 27.14 6.41
N GLN A 189 -13.52 27.29 5.91
CA GLN A 189 -13.98 28.51 5.22
C GLN A 189 -14.00 29.72 6.16
N ILE A 190 -14.39 29.54 7.43
CA ILE A 190 -14.44 30.61 8.44
C ILE A 190 -13.02 31.03 8.88
N LEU A 191 -12.15 30.06 9.16
CA LEU A 191 -10.77 30.34 9.57
C LEU A 191 -9.93 30.87 8.40
N GLY A 192 -10.23 30.42 7.19
CA GLY A 192 -9.48 30.66 5.98
C GLY A 192 -8.12 29.94 5.95
N PRO A 193 -7.37 30.08 4.84
CA PRO A 193 -6.05 29.46 4.67
C PRO A 193 -5.04 29.95 5.71
N GLN A 194 -4.22 29.03 6.24
CA GLN A 194 -3.26 29.26 7.30
C GLN A 194 -1.84 29.17 6.75
N LYS A 195 -1.10 30.27 6.85
CA LYS A 195 0.28 30.36 6.35
C LYS A 195 1.22 29.34 7.00
N ARG A 196 1.11 29.13 8.32
CA ARG A 196 1.89 28.13 9.05
C ARG A 196 1.77 26.74 8.41
N ILE A 197 0.54 26.29 8.17
CA ILE A 197 0.27 24.95 7.64
C ILE A 197 0.82 24.83 6.22
N TYR A 198 0.66 25.86 5.40
CA TYR A 198 1.25 25.88 4.06
C TYR A 198 2.78 25.75 4.11
N GLU A 199 3.44 26.51 5.00
CA GLU A 199 4.89 26.46 5.17
C GLU A 199 5.38 25.12 5.74
N GLU A 200 4.56 24.44 6.55
CA GLU A 200 4.85 23.07 7.01
C GLU A 200 4.82 22.06 5.86
N ILE A 201 3.77 22.08 5.03
CA ILE A 201 3.66 21.22 3.84
C ILE A 201 4.83 21.51 2.89
N GLN A 202 5.05 22.78 2.59
CA GLN A 202 6.15 23.23 1.74
C GLN A 202 7.50 22.74 2.23
N LYS A 203 7.77 22.79 3.54
CA LYS A 203 9.03 22.27 4.11
C LYS A 203 9.13 20.75 3.99
N ILE A 204 8.03 20.02 4.20
CA ILE A 204 8.00 18.57 4.08
C ILE A 204 8.33 18.17 2.64
N GLU A 205 7.63 18.72 1.65
CA GLU A 205 7.85 18.41 0.23
C GLU A 205 9.23 18.87 -0.24
N ALA A 206 9.71 20.04 0.20
CA ALA A 206 11.05 20.51 -0.13
C ALA A 206 12.14 19.59 0.45
N ASN A 207 11.94 19.07 1.66
CA ASN A 207 12.86 18.10 2.26
C ASN A 207 12.81 16.76 1.52
N GLU A 208 11.62 16.29 1.15
CA GLU A 208 11.43 15.05 0.39
C GLU A 208 12.12 15.13 -0.97
N PHE A 209 11.86 16.18 -1.75
CA PHE A 209 12.49 16.40 -3.05
C PHE A 209 14.02 16.50 -2.94
N ARG A 210 14.51 17.30 -1.99
CA ARG A 210 15.96 17.53 -1.82
C ARG A 210 16.73 16.27 -1.42
N TYR A 211 16.08 15.35 -0.71
CA TYR A 211 16.69 14.12 -0.19
C TYR A 211 16.03 12.85 -0.75
N GLN A 212 15.43 12.98 -1.93
CA GLN A 212 14.86 11.87 -2.69
C GLN A 212 15.98 10.87 -3.01
N GLU A 213 15.68 9.59 -2.87
CA GLU A 213 16.58 8.53 -3.33
C GLU A 213 16.44 8.40 -4.85
N GLU A 214 17.50 7.91 -5.52
CA GLU A 214 17.46 7.66 -6.95
C GLU A 214 16.27 6.73 -7.27
N SER A 215 15.32 7.23 -8.06
CA SER A 215 14.16 6.48 -8.51
C SER A 215 14.51 5.55 -9.65
N ASP A 216 13.60 4.63 -9.98
CA ASP A 216 13.78 3.79 -11.16
C ASP A 216 13.91 4.68 -12.41
N PRO A 217 14.94 4.47 -13.27
CA PRO A 217 15.15 5.32 -14.43
C PRO A 217 13.97 5.37 -15.40
N ILE A 218 13.15 4.32 -15.49
CA ILE A 218 11.97 4.29 -16.37
C ILE A 218 10.89 5.20 -15.81
N GLU A 219 10.58 5.06 -14.51
CA GLU A 219 9.61 5.94 -13.83
C GLU A 219 10.05 7.41 -13.94
N HIS A 220 11.34 7.68 -13.69
CA HIS A 220 11.88 9.04 -13.75
C HIS A 220 11.72 9.72 -15.12
N VAL A 221 12.01 9.02 -16.21
CA VAL A 221 11.87 9.61 -17.56
C VAL A 221 10.40 9.73 -17.98
N GLU A 222 9.53 8.83 -17.51
CA GLU A 222 8.09 8.92 -17.72
C GLU A 222 7.51 10.17 -17.03
N ASP A 223 7.84 10.38 -15.76
CA ASP A 223 7.38 11.54 -14.97
C ASP A 223 7.81 12.87 -15.62
N ILE A 224 9.09 13.00 -15.99
CA ILE A 224 9.58 14.23 -16.64
C ILE A 224 8.88 14.44 -17.99
N CYS A 225 8.63 13.37 -18.74
CA CYS A 225 7.99 13.44 -20.05
C CYS A 225 6.55 13.98 -19.94
N GLU A 226 5.83 13.58 -18.88
CA GLU A 226 4.51 14.13 -18.55
C GLU A 226 4.62 15.59 -18.08
N ASN A 227 5.58 15.90 -17.20
CA ASN A 227 5.81 17.24 -16.67
C ASN A 227 6.13 18.27 -17.76
N MET A 228 6.81 17.87 -18.84
CA MET A 228 7.06 18.73 -20.01
C MET A 228 5.79 19.20 -20.75
N GLN A 229 4.64 18.56 -20.52
CA GLN A 229 3.34 18.99 -21.06
C GLN A 229 2.60 19.94 -20.13
N LEU A 230 2.97 19.98 -18.84
CA LEU A 230 2.22 20.65 -17.78
C LEU A 230 2.94 21.89 -17.25
N PHE A 231 4.27 21.84 -17.17
CA PHE A 231 5.08 22.84 -16.47
C PHE A 231 6.05 23.55 -17.43
N PRO A 232 6.44 24.79 -17.11
CA PRO A 232 7.47 25.49 -17.86
C PRO A 232 8.85 24.83 -17.61
N LYS A 233 9.83 25.16 -18.47
CA LYS A 233 11.16 24.51 -18.48
C LYS A 233 11.86 24.57 -17.12
N GLU A 234 11.66 25.64 -16.36
CA GLU A 234 12.30 25.85 -15.06
C GLU A 234 11.74 24.93 -13.96
N ASP A 235 10.50 24.47 -14.12
CA ASP A 235 9.75 23.73 -13.10
C ASP A 235 9.47 22.27 -13.54
N LEU A 236 10.16 21.73 -14.55
CA LEU A 236 9.94 20.36 -15.05
C LEU A 236 10.20 19.27 -14.01
N LEU A 237 11.16 19.50 -13.11
CA LEU A 237 11.54 18.55 -12.06
C LEU A 237 10.82 18.84 -10.74
N THR A 238 10.15 19.98 -10.61
CA THR A 238 9.70 20.51 -9.32
C THR A 238 8.22 20.91 -9.29
N GLY A 239 7.58 21.13 -10.44
CA GLY A 239 6.22 21.69 -10.52
C GLY A 239 5.12 20.75 -10.04
N ASP A 240 5.34 19.44 -10.14
CA ASP A 240 4.47 18.38 -9.63
C ASP A 240 4.59 18.18 -8.12
N GLN A 241 5.76 18.39 -7.52
CA GLN A 241 5.98 18.16 -6.10
C GLN A 241 6.02 19.45 -5.26
N LEU A 242 6.76 20.48 -5.65
CA LEU A 242 7.03 21.62 -4.78
C LEU A 242 5.88 22.63 -4.73
N MET A 243 5.61 23.13 -3.52
CA MET A 243 4.85 24.34 -3.27
C MET A 243 5.75 25.58 -3.28
N PHE A 244 5.42 26.60 -4.08
CA PHE A 244 6.25 27.79 -4.23
C PHE A 244 5.68 29.01 -3.50
N ASP A 245 4.39 29.30 -3.70
CA ASP A 245 3.80 30.59 -3.36
C ASP A 245 2.55 30.45 -2.47
N PHE A 246 2.58 30.99 -1.25
CA PHE A 246 1.35 31.06 -0.43
C PHE A 246 0.43 32.18 -0.91
N SER A 247 -0.77 31.83 -1.39
CA SER A 247 -1.85 32.79 -1.66
C SER A 247 -3.13 32.41 -0.92
N ARG A 248 -3.54 33.26 0.02
CA ARG A 248 -4.79 33.09 0.76
C ARG A 248 -6.01 33.20 -0.17
N GLU A 249 -5.90 34.02 -1.20
CA GLU A 249 -6.95 34.30 -2.17
C GLU A 249 -7.21 33.08 -3.06
N VAL A 250 -6.15 32.48 -3.63
CA VAL A 250 -6.27 31.31 -4.51
C VAL A 250 -6.79 30.09 -3.76
N ILE A 251 -6.24 29.81 -2.57
CA ILE A 251 -6.69 28.69 -1.72
C ILE A 251 -8.12 28.95 -1.24
N GLY A 252 -8.43 30.17 -0.80
CA GLY A 252 -9.76 30.56 -0.35
C GLY A 252 -10.81 30.45 -1.45
N ALA A 253 -10.47 30.84 -2.68
CA ALA A 253 -11.34 30.71 -3.85
C ALA A 253 -11.69 29.25 -4.13
N ALA A 254 -10.69 28.34 -4.16
CA ALA A 254 -10.94 26.91 -4.33
C ALA A 254 -11.81 26.34 -3.20
N LEU A 255 -11.50 26.68 -1.94
CA LEU A 255 -12.24 26.22 -0.77
C LEU A 255 -13.70 26.72 -0.75
N SER A 256 -13.96 27.91 -1.26
CA SER A 256 -15.31 28.48 -1.35
C SER A 256 -16.23 27.72 -2.31
N LEU A 257 -15.67 26.91 -3.23
CA LEU A 257 -16.44 26.12 -4.18
C LEU A 257 -16.92 24.78 -3.58
N LEU A 258 -16.35 24.37 -2.45
CA LEU A 258 -16.68 23.11 -1.77
C LEU A 258 -17.93 23.28 -0.89
N THR A 259 -19.07 23.51 -1.54
CA THR A 259 -20.36 23.74 -0.85
C THR A 259 -21.28 22.51 -0.92
N PRO A 260 -22.22 22.33 0.02
CA PRO A 260 -23.15 21.20 0.02
C PRO A 260 -23.99 21.10 -1.26
N GLU A 261 -24.41 22.23 -1.82
CA GLU A 261 -25.28 22.31 -2.99
C GLU A 261 -24.59 21.85 -4.28
N LYS A 262 -23.26 21.91 -4.31
CA LYS A 262 -22.42 21.49 -5.44
C LYS A 262 -21.85 20.09 -5.27
N ALA A 263 -22.17 19.41 -4.17
CA ALA A 263 -21.64 18.10 -3.87
C ALA A 263 -22.43 16.99 -4.59
N ASN A 264 -21.70 16.04 -5.16
CA ASN A 264 -22.20 14.75 -5.61
C ASN A 264 -21.88 13.70 -4.54
N LEU A 265 -22.89 12.96 -4.04
CA LEU A 265 -22.72 11.90 -3.04
C LEU A 265 -22.85 10.53 -3.70
N MET A 266 -21.84 9.67 -3.60
CA MET A 266 -21.91 8.26 -4.00
C MET A 266 -21.75 7.37 -2.77
N LEU A 267 -22.81 6.66 -2.40
CA LEU A 267 -22.84 5.69 -1.32
C LEU A 267 -22.72 4.27 -1.88
N LEU A 268 -21.58 3.63 -1.65
CA LEU A 268 -21.28 2.29 -2.12
C LEU A 268 -21.59 1.28 -1.00
N SER A 269 -22.45 0.29 -1.29
CA SER A 269 -22.75 -0.79 -0.35
C SER A 269 -23.40 -1.99 -1.05
N PRO A 270 -23.01 -3.23 -0.72
CA PRO A 270 -23.73 -4.43 -1.13
C PRO A 270 -25.19 -4.44 -0.63
N GLU A 271 -25.51 -3.75 0.46
CA GLU A 271 -26.88 -3.68 1.02
C GLU A 271 -27.89 -2.96 0.12
N HIS A 272 -27.42 -2.34 -0.96
CA HIS A 272 -28.29 -1.75 -1.99
C HIS A 272 -28.81 -2.78 -3.00
N GLU A 273 -28.43 -4.06 -2.87
CA GLU A 273 -28.94 -5.15 -3.71
C GLU A 273 -30.49 -5.20 -3.70
N GLY A 274 -31.07 -5.32 -4.90
CA GLY A 274 -32.52 -5.25 -5.10
C GLY A 274 -33.12 -3.84 -5.09
N ARG A 275 -32.36 -2.79 -4.73
CA ARG A 275 -32.85 -1.38 -4.66
C ARG A 275 -32.31 -0.48 -5.77
N CYS A 276 -31.40 -0.97 -6.60
CA CYS A 276 -30.73 -0.23 -7.67
C CYS A 276 -31.21 -0.68 -9.06
N PRO A 277 -32.22 -0.03 -9.67
CA PRO A 277 -32.79 -0.45 -10.96
C PRO A 277 -31.97 -0.02 -12.17
N LEU A 278 -31.11 1.00 -12.04
CA LEU A 278 -30.32 1.53 -13.15
C LEU A 278 -29.05 0.71 -13.32
N ARG A 279 -28.52 0.69 -14.55
CA ARG A 279 -27.26 0.02 -14.90
C ARG A 279 -26.40 0.93 -15.75
N GLU A 280 -25.15 1.11 -15.33
CA GLU A 280 -24.13 1.75 -16.15
C GLU A 280 -23.82 0.84 -17.35
N LYS A 281 -23.65 1.45 -18.53
CA LYS A 281 -23.59 0.75 -19.82
C LYS A 281 -22.43 -0.24 -19.94
N TRP A 282 -21.23 0.14 -19.49
CA TRP A 282 -19.99 -0.56 -19.85
C TRP A 282 -19.60 -1.63 -18.84
N PHE A 283 -19.76 -1.34 -17.55
CA PHE A 283 -19.44 -2.25 -16.46
C PHE A 283 -20.67 -2.96 -15.90
N GLY A 284 -21.87 -2.56 -16.31
CA GLY A 284 -23.11 -3.11 -15.77
C GLY A 284 -23.34 -2.73 -14.31
N THR A 285 -22.63 -1.72 -13.79
CA THR A 285 -22.73 -1.29 -12.40
C THR A 285 -24.15 -0.88 -12.08
N HIS A 286 -24.77 -1.55 -11.10
CA HIS A 286 -26.11 -1.22 -10.65
C HIS A 286 -26.09 0.00 -9.72
N TYR A 287 -27.02 0.93 -9.96
CA TYR A 287 -27.18 2.10 -9.11
C TYR A 287 -28.63 2.61 -9.03
N SER A 288 -28.90 3.47 -8.07
CA SER A 288 -30.08 4.35 -8.03
C SER A 288 -29.64 5.80 -7.89
N VAL A 289 -30.53 6.73 -8.23
CA VAL A 289 -30.33 8.16 -8.05
C VAL A 289 -31.50 8.74 -7.27
N GLU A 290 -31.18 9.55 -6.28
CA GLU A 290 -32.11 10.17 -5.34
C GLU A 290 -31.71 11.64 -5.17
N ASP A 291 -32.69 12.53 -4.97
CA ASP A 291 -32.40 13.86 -4.49
C ASP A 291 -31.96 13.78 -3.02
N ILE A 292 -31.06 14.68 -2.61
CA ILE A 292 -30.65 14.78 -1.21
C ILE A 292 -31.87 15.21 -0.39
N GLN A 293 -32.09 14.56 0.75
CA GLN A 293 -33.21 14.87 1.64
C GLN A 293 -33.24 16.37 2.00
N PRO A 294 -34.37 17.07 1.81
CA PRO A 294 -34.46 18.51 2.03
C PRO A 294 -34.01 18.95 3.43
N GLU A 295 -34.39 18.20 4.47
CA GLU A 295 -34.00 18.47 5.87
C GLU A 295 -32.48 18.53 6.05
N TRP A 296 -31.74 17.63 5.38
CA TRP A 296 -30.28 17.62 5.43
C TRP A 296 -29.68 18.75 4.61
N MET A 297 -30.22 19.03 3.43
CA MET A 297 -29.76 20.14 2.60
C MET A 297 -29.93 21.48 3.33
N GLU A 298 -31.10 21.75 3.90
CA GLU A 298 -31.37 22.95 4.70
C GLU A 298 -30.42 23.06 5.90
N ARG A 299 -30.15 21.93 6.57
CA ARG A 299 -29.20 21.89 7.69
C ARG A 299 -27.76 22.19 7.26
N TRP A 300 -27.35 21.75 6.08
CA TRP A 300 -25.99 21.95 5.58
C TRP A 300 -25.76 23.35 5.01
N THR A 301 -26.77 23.95 4.39
CA THR A 301 -26.68 25.28 3.76
C THR A 301 -27.07 26.42 4.69
N GLY A 302 -27.86 26.13 5.73
CA GLY A 302 -28.25 27.09 6.76
C GLY A 302 -27.12 27.46 7.74
N ASN A 303 -27.50 27.83 8.97
CA ASN A 303 -26.53 28.14 10.02
C ASN A 303 -25.93 26.86 10.60
N LEU A 304 -24.99 26.28 9.88
CA LEU A 304 -24.30 25.05 10.27
C LEU A 304 -23.42 25.29 11.52
N GLU A 305 -23.88 24.78 12.67
CA GLU A 305 -23.12 24.86 13.92
C GLU A 305 -21.78 24.12 13.80
N LEU A 306 -20.70 24.72 14.26
CA LEU A 306 -19.38 24.07 14.25
C LEU A 306 -19.23 23.10 15.43
N SER A 307 -18.71 21.91 15.14
CA SER A 307 -18.36 20.94 16.18
C SER A 307 -17.07 21.35 16.89
N ARG A 308 -17.10 21.41 18.23
CA ARG A 308 -15.89 21.66 19.05
C ARG A 308 -14.85 20.53 18.97
N GLN A 309 -15.23 19.38 18.41
CA GLN A 309 -14.35 18.24 18.21
C GLN A 309 -13.48 18.38 16.96
N LEU A 310 -13.84 19.32 16.07
CA LEU A 310 -13.14 19.60 14.83
C LEU A 310 -12.30 20.86 15.02
N PHE A 311 -11.00 20.76 14.75
CA PHE A 311 -10.06 21.88 14.82
C PHE A 311 -8.87 21.63 13.91
N LEU A 312 -8.12 22.70 13.61
CA LEU A 312 -6.90 22.62 12.80
C LEU A 312 -5.81 21.84 13.55
N PRO A 313 -4.95 21.10 12.82
CA PRO A 313 -3.85 20.38 13.45
C PRO A 313 -2.89 21.31 14.19
N ALA A 314 -2.23 20.79 15.21
CA ALA A 314 -1.17 21.49 15.92
C ALA A 314 0.08 21.66 15.03
N GLU A 315 1.13 22.27 15.58
CA GLU A 315 2.43 22.31 14.92
C GLU A 315 3.06 20.92 14.92
N ASN A 316 3.44 20.45 13.73
CA ASN A 316 4.02 19.13 13.56
C ASN A 316 5.48 19.11 14.06
N ARG A 317 5.70 18.52 15.24
CA ARG A 317 7.02 18.40 15.88
C ARG A 317 7.98 17.42 15.21
N PHE A 318 7.50 16.61 14.25
CA PHE A 318 8.29 15.61 13.54
C PHE A 318 8.93 16.12 12.26
N ILE A 319 8.63 17.36 11.84
CA ILE A 319 9.30 17.99 10.70
C ILE A 319 10.80 18.14 11.01
N ALA A 320 11.64 17.49 10.21
CA ALA A 320 13.08 17.55 10.33
C ALA A 320 13.59 18.96 10.01
N SER A 321 14.48 19.46 10.87
CA SER A 321 15.11 20.77 10.70
C SER A 321 16.64 20.70 10.73
N ASN A 322 17.20 19.60 11.20
CA ASN A 322 18.64 19.35 11.21
C ASN A 322 19.03 18.31 10.15
N PHE A 323 19.82 18.75 9.18
CA PHE A 323 20.40 17.91 8.13
C PHE A 323 21.93 17.99 8.20
N THR A 324 22.49 17.63 9.36
CA THR A 324 23.94 17.58 9.57
C THR A 324 24.42 16.14 9.51
N LEU A 325 25.36 15.85 8.61
CA LEU A 325 26.04 14.55 8.61
C LEU A 325 26.95 14.47 9.83
N LYS A 326 26.66 13.52 10.72
CA LYS A 326 27.46 13.28 11.90
C LYS A 326 28.78 12.64 11.47
N PRO A 327 29.94 13.07 12.03
CA PRO A 327 31.22 12.48 11.71
C PRO A 327 31.22 10.98 12.05
N SER A 328 32.11 10.23 11.39
CA SER A 328 32.31 8.83 11.74
C SER A 328 32.98 8.75 13.12
N ASP A 329 32.41 7.92 13.99
CA ASP A 329 32.91 7.64 15.34
C ASP A 329 33.41 6.19 15.48
N CYS A 330 33.53 5.50 14.35
CA CYS A 330 34.07 4.15 14.26
C CYS A 330 34.88 3.97 12.96
N ALA A 331 35.73 2.94 12.93
CA ALA A 331 36.37 2.52 11.69
C ALA A 331 35.30 2.14 10.65
N ASP A 332 35.57 2.47 9.38
CA ASP A 332 34.71 2.07 8.28
C ASP A 332 34.64 0.55 8.21
N ALA A 333 33.42 0.02 8.35
CA ALA A 333 33.15 -1.40 8.26
C ALA A 333 32.29 -1.66 7.02
N GLU A 334 32.67 -2.67 6.25
CA GLU A 334 31.90 -3.11 5.08
C GLU A 334 30.50 -3.61 5.49
N PHE A 335 30.43 -4.31 6.63
CA PHE A 335 29.21 -4.90 7.19
C PHE A 335 28.88 -4.33 8.58
N PRO A 336 27.63 -4.45 9.06
CA PRO A 336 27.27 -4.06 10.43
C PRO A 336 28.10 -4.78 11.48
N VAL A 337 28.55 -4.03 12.49
CA VAL A 337 29.34 -4.54 13.61
C VAL A 337 28.51 -4.56 14.88
N ARG A 338 28.69 -5.59 15.72
CA ARG A 338 28.00 -5.68 17.02
C ARG A 338 28.65 -4.72 18.01
N ILE A 339 27.90 -3.74 18.51
CA ILE A 339 28.40 -2.67 19.40
C ILE A 339 27.87 -2.76 20.84
N ALA A 340 26.86 -3.60 21.07
CA ALA A 340 26.36 -3.99 22.39
C ALA A 340 25.89 -5.44 22.35
N SER A 341 26.11 -6.16 23.45
CA SER A 341 25.67 -7.55 23.63
C SER A 341 25.49 -7.81 25.13
N SER A 342 24.33 -8.36 25.48
CA SER A 342 23.97 -8.81 26.83
C SER A 342 23.14 -10.08 26.73
N ASP A 343 22.82 -10.67 27.87
CA ASP A 343 21.89 -11.80 27.95
C ASP A 343 20.45 -11.44 27.49
N THR A 344 20.10 -10.16 27.50
CA THR A 344 18.77 -9.64 27.14
C THR A 344 18.70 -9.11 25.72
N GLY A 345 19.81 -9.00 25.00
CA GLY A 345 19.78 -8.51 23.63
C GLY A 345 21.14 -8.14 23.05
N CYS A 346 21.13 -7.76 21.78
CA CYS A 346 22.31 -7.23 21.11
C CYS A 346 21.95 -6.13 20.12
N LEU A 347 22.93 -5.28 19.80
CA LEU A 347 22.79 -4.22 18.84
C LEU A 347 23.91 -4.28 17.80
N TRP A 348 23.49 -4.38 16.54
CA TRP A 348 24.31 -4.20 15.36
C TRP A 348 24.24 -2.75 14.90
N TYR A 349 25.38 -2.21 14.46
CA TYR A 349 25.49 -0.84 13.98
C TYR A 349 26.33 -0.75 12.72
N LYS A 350 25.86 0.07 11.78
CA LYS A 350 26.63 0.44 10.59
C LYS A 350 26.48 1.93 10.31
N LYS A 351 27.56 2.68 10.42
CA LYS A 351 27.59 4.06 9.92
C LYS A 351 27.41 4.05 8.40
N ASP A 352 26.58 4.95 7.87
CA ASP A 352 26.52 5.13 6.42
C ASP A 352 27.78 5.86 5.92
N ASN A 353 28.55 5.16 5.09
CA ASN A 353 29.73 5.67 4.39
C ASN A 353 29.56 5.66 2.86
N LYS A 354 28.41 5.18 2.35
CA LYS A 354 28.16 5.03 0.91
C LYS A 354 27.27 6.16 0.38
N PHE A 355 26.12 6.37 1.00
CA PHE A 355 25.11 7.30 0.49
C PHE A 355 25.27 8.70 1.08
N LYS A 356 25.85 8.79 2.28
CA LYS A 356 26.09 10.03 3.03
C LYS A 356 24.82 10.88 3.12
N THR A 357 23.71 10.24 3.50
CA THR A 357 22.40 10.89 3.63
C THR A 357 22.03 11.14 5.09
N PHE A 358 21.03 12.00 5.31
CA PHE A 358 20.43 12.29 6.61
C PHE A 358 19.38 11.26 7.02
N LYS A 359 19.31 10.14 6.31
CA LYS A 359 18.36 9.07 6.62
C LYS A 359 19.03 8.03 7.50
N ALA A 360 18.21 7.42 8.33
CA ALA A 360 18.63 6.30 9.14
C ALA A 360 17.52 5.24 9.24
N TYR A 361 17.95 4.05 9.64
CA TYR A 361 17.15 2.86 9.74
C TYR A 361 17.36 2.27 11.14
N ILE A 362 16.27 2.10 11.87
CA ILE A 362 16.25 1.45 13.18
C ILE A 362 15.35 0.23 13.04
N ARG A 363 15.91 -0.95 13.25
CA ARG A 363 15.17 -2.22 13.19
C ARG A 363 15.36 -2.96 14.50
N PHE A 364 14.29 -3.40 15.12
CA PHE A 364 14.33 -4.23 16.32
C PHE A 364 13.46 -5.46 16.13
N HIS A 365 13.99 -6.62 16.52
CA HIS A 365 13.26 -7.87 16.64
C HIS A 365 13.15 -8.20 18.13
N LEU A 366 11.93 -8.12 18.67
CA LEU A 366 11.63 -8.48 20.06
C LEU A 366 11.17 -9.94 20.08
N ILE A 367 12.09 -10.82 20.44
CA ILE A 367 11.94 -12.27 20.30
C ILE A 367 11.30 -12.86 21.56
N SER A 368 10.27 -13.68 21.39
CA SER A 368 9.64 -14.46 22.47
C SER A 368 9.06 -15.79 21.95
N PRO A 369 9.48 -16.95 22.49
CA PRO A 369 8.96 -18.25 22.07
C PRO A 369 7.51 -18.49 22.55
N VAL A 370 6.99 -17.67 23.47
CA VAL A 370 5.62 -17.78 24.01
C VAL A 370 4.56 -17.75 22.90
N ILE A 371 4.84 -17.05 21.80
CA ILE A 371 3.95 -16.89 20.65
C ILE A 371 3.56 -18.25 20.05
N GLN A 372 4.51 -19.15 19.87
CA GLN A 372 4.29 -20.44 19.19
C GLN A 372 3.82 -21.57 20.11
N GLN A 373 3.67 -21.33 21.42
CA GLN A 373 3.25 -22.36 22.38
C GLN A 373 1.82 -22.89 22.13
N SER A 374 0.95 -22.11 21.50
CA SER A 374 -0.41 -22.52 21.15
C SER A 374 -0.98 -21.70 20.00
N ALA A 375 -1.93 -22.25 19.24
CA ALA A 375 -2.69 -21.49 18.25
C ALA A 375 -3.33 -20.24 18.86
N GLN A 376 -3.83 -20.35 20.10
CA GLN A 376 -4.38 -19.21 20.84
C GLN A 376 -3.36 -18.08 21.04
N ASN A 377 -2.12 -18.39 21.43
CA ASN A 377 -1.09 -17.37 21.62
C ASN A 377 -0.71 -16.68 20.30
N VAL A 378 -0.69 -17.42 19.18
CA VAL A 378 -0.46 -16.83 17.85
C VAL A 378 -1.58 -15.84 17.49
N VAL A 379 -2.83 -16.20 17.73
CA VAL A 379 -3.98 -15.31 17.47
C VAL A 379 -3.97 -14.09 18.39
N LEU A 380 -3.67 -14.27 19.68
CA LEU A 380 -3.53 -13.16 20.63
C LEU A 380 -2.38 -12.23 20.23
N PHE A 381 -1.29 -12.75 19.67
CA PHE A 381 -0.19 -11.95 19.14
C PHE A 381 -0.60 -11.14 17.91
N ASP A 382 -1.31 -11.76 16.95
CA ASP A 382 -1.86 -11.04 15.80
C ASP A 382 -2.81 -9.91 16.24
N LEU A 383 -3.67 -10.17 17.23
CA LEU A 383 -4.54 -9.14 17.82
C LEU A 383 -3.74 -8.03 18.50
N LEU A 384 -2.72 -8.36 19.29
CA LEU A 384 -1.85 -7.39 19.95
C LEU A 384 -1.19 -6.46 18.95
N VAL A 385 -0.60 -7.00 17.88
CA VAL A 385 0.11 -6.20 16.86
C VAL A 385 -0.87 -5.30 16.08
N ASN A 386 -2.03 -5.83 15.70
CA ASN A 386 -3.06 -5.04 15.00
C ASN A 386 -3.61 -3.90 15.88
N ILE A 387 -3.90 -4.17 17.15
CA ILE A 387 -4.37 -3.15 18.10
C ILE A 387 -3.26 -2.14 18.43
N LEU A 388 -2.01 -2.58 18.53
CA LEU A 388 -0.88 -1.68 18.75
C LEU A 388 -0.70 -0.71 17.57
N GLY A 389 -0.79 -1.21 16.33
CA GLY A 389 -0.79 -0.37 15.13
C GLY A 389 -1.95 0.62 15.11
N HIS A 390 -3.15 0.19 15.50
CA HIS A 390 -4.30 1.08 15.64
C HIS A 390 -4.09 2.20 16.68
N ASN A 391 -3.57 1.84 17.85
CA ASN A 391 -3.29 2.79 18.93
C ASN A 391 -2.19 3.80 18.55
N LEU A 392 -1.32 3.44 17.60
CA LEU A 392 -0.23 4.29 17.09
C LEU A 392 -0.65 5.15 15.91
N ALA A 393 -1.69 4.80 15.16
CA ALA A 393 -2.08 5.48 13.93
C ALA A 393 -2.26 6.99 14.11
N GLU A 394 -3.08 7.42 15.07
CA GLU A 394 -3.30 8.86 15.34
C GLU A 394 -2.05 9.59 15.88
N PRO A 395 -1.35 9.10 16.93
CA PRO A 395 -0.19 9.82 17.48
C PRO A 395 1.06 9.78 16.60
N ALA A 396 1.20 8.80 15.70
CA ALA A 396 2.33 8.68 14.78
C ALA A 396 2.05 9.31 13.40
N TYR A 397 0.80 9.71 13.09
CA TYR A 397 0.43 10.27 11.78
C TYR A 397 1.31 11.46 11.37
N GLU A 398 1.53 12.40 12.30
CA GLU A 398 2.39 13.56 12.04
C GLU A 398 3.83 13.17 11.68
N ALA A 399 4.32 12.04 12.20
CA ALA A 399 5.64 11.51 11.85
C ALA A 399 5.65 10.94 10.43
N GLU A 400 4.63 10.17 10.04
CA GLU A 400 4.49 9.62 8.69
C GLU A 400 4.45 10.73 7.64
N VAL A 401 3.62 11.73 7.91
CA VAL A 401 3.50 12.95 7.09
C VAL A 401 4.83 13.72 7.01
N ALA A 402 5.65 13.69 8.06
CA ALA A 402 6.98 14.29 8.09
C ALA A 402 8.09 13.38 7.53
N GLN A 403 7.74 12.41 6.67
CA GLN A 403 8.68 11.50 6.01
C GLN A 403 9.41 10.54 6.97
N LEU A 404 8.75 10.17 8.09
CA LEU A 404 9.21 9.13 9.01
C LEU A 404 8.28 7.92 8.94
N GLU A 405 8.76 6.83 8.40
CA GLU A 405 7.98 5.61 8.25
C GLU A 405 8.22 4.65 9.42
N TYR A 406 7.17 3.96 9.86
CA TYR A 406 7.31 2.79 10.72
C TYR A 406 6.48 1.61 10.23
N LYS A 407 6.88 0.40 10.62
CA LYS A 407 6.14 -0.82 10.36
C LYS A 407 6.28 -1.78 11.53
N LEU A 408 5.15 -2.30 11.99
CA LEU A 408 5.05 -3.37 12.97
C LEU A 408 4.69 -4.66 12.24
N VAL A 409 5.51 -5.70 12.39
CA VAL A 409 5.27 -7.00 11.76
C VAL A 409 5.26 -8.08 12.82
N ALA A 410 4.15 -8.83 12.88
CA ALA A 410 4.08 -10.07 13.63
C ALA A 410 4.94 -11.13 12.91
N GLY A 411 6.10 -11.43 13.47
CA GLY A 411 6.94 -12.54 13.04
C GLY A 411 6.58 -13.82 13.79
N GLU A 412 7.12 -14.95 13.33
CA GLU A 412 6.82 -16.26 13.93
C GLU A 412 7.26 -16.34 15.41
N HIS A 413 8.39 -15.74 15.76
CA HIS A 413 8.93 -15.77 17.13
C HIS A 413 9.10 -14.39 17.74
N GLY A 414 8.47 -13.35 17.19
CA GLY A 414 8.67 -12.01 17.75
C GLY A 414 8.02 -10.87 17.00
N LEU A 415 8.02 -9.70 17.62
CA LEU A 415 7.59 -8.44 17.01
C LEU A 415 8.77 -7.78 16.31
N VAL A 416 8.64 -7.57 14.99
CA VAL A 416 9.63 -6.80 14.22
C VAL A 416 9.15 -5.37 14.08
N ILE A 417 9.91 -4.44 14.65
CA ILE A 417 9.71 -3.00 14.56
C ILE A 417 10.72 -2.46 13.55
N LYS A 418 10.24 -1.80 12.50
CA LYS A 418 11.07 -1.11 11.51
C LYS A 418 10.71 0.36 11.55
N VAL A 419 11.71 1.22 11.66
CA VAL A 419 11.55 2.68 11.63
C VAL A 419 12.62 3.24 10.69
N LYS A 420 12.23 4.11 9.75
CA LYS A 420 13.17 4.77 8.82
C LYS A 420 12.72 6.18 8.48
N GLY A 421 13.66 7.03 8.08
CA GLY A 421 13.40 8.43 7.74
C GLY A 421 14.55 9.33 8.18
N PHE A 422 14.30 10.64 8.28
CA PHE A 422 15.30 11.63 8.70
C PHE A 422 15.75 11.43 10.14
N ASP A 423 17.07 11.39 10.38
CA ASP A 423 17.67 11.01 11.66
C ASP A 423 17.35 11.97 12.82
N ASP A 424 17.07 13.25 12.52
CA ASP A 424 16.73 14.28 13.52
C ASP A 424 15.54 13.87 14.41
N LYS A 425 14.42 13.46 13.80
CA LYS A 425 13.16 13.17 14.50
C LYS A 425 12.85 11.68 14.62
N LEU A 426 13.64 10.81 13.98
CA LEU A 426 13.50 9.36 14.08
C LEU A 426 13.52 8.81 15.53
N PRO A 427 14.38 9.32 16.44
CA PRO A 427 14.36 8.86 17.84
C PRO A 427 13.05 9.15 18.56
N LEU A 428 12.35 10.24 18.21
CA LEU A 428 11.06 10.56 18.81
C LEU A 428 9.99 9.54 18.42
N LEU A 429 9.95 9.17 17.14
CA LEU A 429 9.03 8.15 16.63
C LEU A 429 9.32 6.78 17.24
N PHE A 430 10.59 6.38 17.30
CA PHE A 430 10.98 5.11 17.91
C PHE A 430 10.53 5.03 19.38
N ARG A 431 10.79 6.09 20.16
CA ARG A 431 10.37 6.16 21.57
C ARG A 431 8.85 6.08 21.72
N LEU A 432 8.10 6.79 20.88
CA LEU A 432 6.64 6.74 20.84
C LEU A 432 6.14 5.29 20.67
N ILE A 433 6.70 4.53 19.73
CA ILE A 433 6.33 3.14 19.47
C ILE A 433 6.59 2.25 20.70
N ILE A 434 7.78 2.36 21.30
CA ILE A 434 8.15 1.57 22.48
C ILE A 434 7.29 1.96 23.70
N ASP A 435 6.98 3.24 23.88
CA ASP A 435 6.10 3.73 24.94
C ASP A 435 4.68 3.15 24.81
N HIS A 436 4.13 3.08 23.59
CA HIS A 436 2.82 2.48 23.34
C HIS A 436 2.82 0.96 23.50
N LEU A 437 3.92 0.27 23.16
CA LEU A 437 4.08 -1.17 23.44
C LEU A 437 4.14 -1.44 24.95
N ALA A 438 4.93 -0.66 25.68
CA ALA A 438 5.07 -0.78 27.14
C ALA A 438 3.71 -0.56 27.83
N ASN A 439 2.99 0.49 27.43
CA ASN A 439 1.69 0.88 27.99
C ASN A 439 0.49 0.31 27.20
N PHE A 440 0.67 -0.80 26.47
CA PHE A 440 -0.36 -1.38 25.62
C PHE A 440 -1.67 -1.60 26.40
N LYS A 441 -2.77 -1.15 25.81
CA LYS A 441 -4.14 -1.34 26.30
C LYS A 441 -5.06 -1.71 25.14
N ALA A 442 -6.02 -2.59 25.42
CA ALA A 442 -7.06 -2.99 24.48
C ALA A 442 -8.43 -2.83 25.15
N PRO A 443 -9.09 -1.67 25.00
CA PRO A 443 -10.47 -1.50 25.45
C PRO A 443 -11.38 -2.58 24.86
N PRO A 444 -12.42 -3.06 25.57
CA PRO A 444 -13.29 -4.15 25.10
C PRO A 444 -13.87 -3.93 23.69
N ASP A 445 -14.30 -2.71 23.38
CA ASP A 445 -14.88 -2.38 22.08
C ASP A 445 -13.84 -2.49 20.95
N VAL A 446 -12.62 -1.99 21.17
CA VAL A 446 -11.49 -2.09 20.24
C VAL A 446 -11.10 -3.55 20.05
N PHE A 447 -11.02 -4.32 21.14
CA PHE A 447 -10.74 -5.76 21.09
C PHE A 447 -11.78 -6.52 20.26
N SER A 448 -13.06 -6.24 20.48
CA SER A 448 -14.17 -6.85 19.74
C SER A 448 -14.08 -6.53 18.25
N MET A 449 -13.88 -5.26 17.91
CA MET A 449 -13.72 -4.79 16.54
C MET A 449 -12.56 -5.52 15.81
N PHE A 450 -11.38 -5.57 16.43
CA PHE A 450 -10.22 -6.25 15.82
C PHE A 450 -10.37 -7.77 15.77
N SER A 451 -11.07 -8.37 16.73
CA SER A 451 -11.40 -9.79 16.70
C SER A 451 -12.29 -10.14 15.51
N GLU A 452 -13.34 -9.37 15.27
CA GLU A 452 -14.22 -9.56 14.10
C GLU A 452 -13.47 -9.30 12.77
N GLN A 453 -12.63 -8.26 12.71
CA GLN A 453 -11.82 -7.98 11.53
C GLN A 453 -10.81 -9.10 11.25
N LEU A 454 -10.19 -9.67 12.29
CA LEU A 454 -9.26 -10.79 12.15
C LEU A 454 -9.99 -12.06 11.70
N LYS A 455 -11.22 -12.31 12.19
CA LYS A 455 -12.07 -13.42 11.70
C LYS A 455 -12.32 -13.30 10.20
N LYS A 456 -12.71 -12.10 9.72
CA LYS A 456 -12.91 -11.83 8.29
C LYS A 456 -11.62 -12.06 7.50
N THR A 457 -10.48 -11.60 8.04
CA THR A 457 -9.15 -11.75 7.41
C THR A 457 -8.77 -13.22 7.26
N TYR A 458 -8.81 -13.99 8.35
CA TYR A 458 -8.52 -15.42 8.33
C TYR A 458 -9.46 -16.21 7.42
N PHE A 459 -10.77 -15.92 7.47
CA PHE A 459 -11.74 -16.55 6.57
C PHE A 459 -11.40 -16.28 5.10
N ASN A 460 -11.07 -15.03 4.75
CA ASN A 460 -10.68 -14.65 3.40
C ASN A 460 -9.39 -15.35 2.92
N ILE A 461 -8.49 -15.71 3.83
CA ILE A 461 -7.31 -16.50 3.51
C ILE A 461 -7.71 -17.98 3.29
N LEU A 462 -8.55 -18.53 4.17
CA LEU A 462 -9.02 -19.92 4.11
C LEU A 462 -9.81 -20.28 2.85
N ILE A 463 -10.56 -19.33 2.27
CA ILE A 463 -11.34 -19.57 1.05
C ILE A 463 -10.52 -19.50 -0.25
N LYS A 464 -9.25 -19.07 -0.17
CA LYS A 464 -8.32 -19.10 -1.30
C LYS A 464 -7.61 -20.46 -1.34
N PRO A 465 -7.07 -20.89 -2.49
CA PRO A 465 -6.19 -22.06 -2.56
C PRO A 465 -5.07 -21.97 -1.51
N ALA A 466 -4.85 -23.06 -0.78
CA ALA A 466 -3.94 -23.08 0.36
C ALA A 466 -2.48 -23.05 -0.11
N LYS A 467 -1.81 -21.90 0.09
CA LYS A 467 -0.40 -21.69 -0.28
C LYS A 467 0.61 -22.22 0.74
N ASP A 468 0.20 -22.31 2.00
CA ASP A 468 1.12 -22.57 3.12
C ASP A 468 1.27 -24.07 3.48
N VAL A 469 0.65 -24.98 2.71
CA VAL A 469 0.67 -26.43 3.00
C VAL A 469 2.10 -26.96 3.09
N ARG A 470 3.00 -26.50 2.20
CA ARG A 470 4.42 -26.86 2.24
C ARG A 470 5.07 -26.54 3.58
N LEU A 471 4.83 -25.34 4.13
CA LEU A 471 5.41 -24.94 5.41
C LEU A 471 4.80 -25.71 6.58
N LEU A 472 3.51 -26.08 6.52
CA LEU A 472 2.88 -26.91 7.54
C LEU A 472 3.45 -28.34 7.59
N ILE A 473 3.91 -28.86 6.45
CA ILE A 473 4.60 -30.17 6.38
C ILE A 473 6.03 -30.04 6.89
N LEU A 474 6.73 -28.97 6.51
CA LEU A 474 8.16 -28.82 6.77
C LEU A 474 8.50 -28.26 8.15
N GLU A 475 7.75 -27.30 8.67
CA GLU A 475 8.10 -26.60 9.91
C GLU A 475 7.42 -27.26 11.12
N HIS A 476 8.23 -27.91 11.95
CA HIS A 476 7.72 -28.56 13.16
C HIS A 476 7.16 -27.52 14.14
N GLY A 477 5.88 -27.67 14.52
CA GLY A 477 5.19 -26.79 15.46
C GLY A 477 4.53 -25.56 14.82
N ARG A 478 4.43 -25.49 13.50
CA ARG A 478 3.69 -24.44 12.79
C ARG A 478 2.17 -24.65 12.95
N TRP A 479 1.47 -23.59 13.34
CA TRP A 479 0.00 -23.60 13.46
C TRP A 479 -0.66 -23.26 12.12
N SER A 480 -1.62 -24.09 11.70
CA SER A 480 -2.36 -23.87 10.45
C SER A 480 -3.32 -22.70 10.56
N MET A 481 -3.70 -22.11 9.42
CA MET A 481 -4.74 -21.08 9.39
C MET A 481 -6.09 -21.62 9.92
N VAL A 482 -6.34 -22.92 9.79
CA VAL A 482 -7.53 -23.56 10.37
C VAL A 482 -7.46 -23.54 11.89
N ASP A 483 -6.32 -23.91 12.48
CA ASP A 483 -6.12 -23.88 13.93
C ASP A 483 -6.27 -22.46 14.49
N LYS A 484 -5.66 -21.48 13.81
CA LYS A 484 -5.79 -20.06 14.17
C LYS A 484 -7.25 -19.59 14.09
N TYR A 485 -7.97 -19.95 13.04
CA TYR A 485 -9.39 -19.60 12.89
C TYR A 485 -10.26 -20.25 13.97
N GLN A 486 -10.04 -21.54 14.27
CA GLN A 486 -10.74 -22.24 15.34
C GLN A 486 -10.48 -21.61 16.70
N ALA A 487 -9.23 -21.28 17.02
CA ALA A 487 -8.87 -20.60 18.26
C ALA A 487 -9.55 -19.23 18.39
N LEU A 488 -9.67 -18.49 17.29
CA LEU A 488 -10.36 -17.19 17.27
C LEU A 488 -11.88 -17.32 17.42
N VAL A 489 -12.49 -18.33 16.78
CA VAL A 489 -13.94 -18.57 16.84
C VAL A 489 -14.38 -19.18 18.17
N ALA A 490 -13.48 -19.85 18.89
CA ALA A 490 -13.74 -20.37 20.24
C ALA A 490 -14.07 -19.28 21.28
N GLY A 491 -13.82 -18.00 20.98
CA GLY A 491 -14.20 -16.87 21.82
C GLY A 491 -13.09 -16.41 22.75
N LEU A 492 -12.12 -15.68 22.20
CA LEU A 492 -11.05 -15.03 22.98
C LEU A 492 -11.58 -13.81 23.73
N THR A 493 -11.00 -13.50 24.89
CA THR A 493 -11.38 -12.35 25.72
C THR A 493 -10.28 -11.27 25.79
N SER A 494 -10.67 -10.03 26.10
CA SER A 494 -9.71 -8.94 26.30
C SER A 494 -8.76 -9.20 27.49
N ASP A 495 -9.23 -9.90 28.52
CA ASP A 495 -8.40 -10.30 29.66
C ASP A 495 -7.31 -11.27 29.24
N GLN A 496 -7.62 -12.26 28.38
CA GLN A 496 -6.63 -13.19 27.83
C GLN A 496 -5.57 -12.46 27.00
N LEU A 497 -5.96 -11.43 26.24
CA LEU A 497 -5.02 -10.58 25.49
C LEU A 497 -4.13 -9.77 26.44
N THR A 498 -4.69 -9.21 27.51
CA THR A 498 -3.95 -8.46 28.52
C THR A 498 -2.94 -9.35 29.23
N ASP A 499 -3.35 -10.57 29.60
CA ASP A 499 -2.49 -11.58 30.20
C ASP A 499 -1.38 -12.04 29.25
N PHE A 500 -1.71 -12.27 27.97
CA PHE A 500 -0.74 -12.59 26.95
C PHE A 500 0.27 -11.46 26.74
N SER A 501 -0.17 -10.20 26.66
CA SER A 501 0.70 -9.02 26.56
C SER A 501 1.70 -8.96 27.72
N ARG A 502 1.25 -9.24 28.95
CA ARG A 502 2.11 -9.28 30.13
C ARG A 502 3.16 -10.38 30.02
N ARG A 503 2.76 -11.60 29.64
CA ARG A 503 3.68 -12.75 29.47
C ARG A 503 4.69 -12.50 28.35
N LEU A 504 4.24 -11.94 27.22
CA LEU A 504 5.10 -11.58 26.11
C LEU A 504 6.18 -10.59 26.54
N LYS A 505 5.83 -9.57 27.32
CA LYS A 505 6.77 -8.55 27.81
C LYS A 505 7.63 -9.01 28.99
N ALA A 506 7.31 -10.12 29.64
CA ALA A 506 8.06 -10.60 30.80
C ALA A 506 9.43 -11.14 30.38
N GLU A 507 9.49 -11.93 29.31
CA GLU A 507 10.70 -12.61 28.83
C GLU A 507 10.90 -12.31 27.34
N LEU A 508 11.97 -11.57 27.03
CA LEU A 508 12.30 -11.17 25.66
C LEU A 508 13.81 -11.23 25.40
N TYR A 509 14.17 -11.31 24.12
CA TYR A 509 15.50 -10.96 23.64
C TYR A 509 15.35 -9.89 22.55
N ALA A 510 16.02 -8.75 22.73
CA ALA A 510 15.96 -7.64 21.79
C ALA A 510 17.17 -7.66 20.86
N GLU A 511 16.96 -7.96 19.58
CA GLU A 511 17.99 -7.84 18.55
C GLU A 511 17.75 -6.59 17.70
N GLY A 512 18.67 -5.64 17.77
CA GLY A 512 18.60 -4.36 17.06
C GLY A 512 19.62 -4.25 15.92
N LEU A 513 19.25 -3.52 14.86
CA LEU A 513 20.15 -2.98 13.84
C LEU A 513 19.87 -1.49 13.69
N VAL A 514 20.92 -0.67 13.82
CA VAL A 514 20.89 0.76 13.52
C VAL A 514 21.86 1.04 12.38
N GLN A 515 21.37 1.65 11.30
CA GLN A 515 22.18 2.00 10.15
C GLN A 515 21.86 3.41 9.67
N GLY A 516 22.86 4.20 9.30
CA GLY A 516 22.66 5.55 8.76
C GLY A 516 23.37 6.65 9.56
N ASN A 517 22.78 7.84 9.58
CA ASN A 517 23.34 9.04 10.23
C ASN A 517 23.15 9.09 11.76
N PHE A 518 23.56 8.03 12.46
CA PHE A 518 23.72 8.03 13.91
C PHE A 518 25.18 7.84 14.29
N SER A 519 25.52 8.14 15.53
CA SER A 519 26.75 7.67 16.19
C SER A 519 26.53 6.30 16.83
N ARG A 520 27.62 5.60 17.15
CA ARG A 520 27.63 4.37 17.93
C ARG A 520 26.94 4.55 19.29
N ASP A 521 27.18 5.66 19.97
CA ASP A 521 26.62 5.89 21.31
C ASP A 521 25.14 6.27 21.26
N GLU A 522 24.71 7.06 20.28
CA GLU A 522 23.28 7.29 20.01
C GLU A 522 22.58 5.95 19.72
N SER A 523 23.22 5.10 18.92
CA SER A 523 22.68 3.78 18.56
C SER A 523 22.46 2.90 19.79
N ARG A 524 23.44 2.84 20.70
CA ARG A 524 23.31 2.11 21.99
C ARG A 524 22.13 2.60 22.82
N GLY A 525 21.86 3.90 22.76
CA GLY A 525 20.70 4.52 23.41
C GLY A 525 19.36 3.89 23.03
N PHE A 526 19.20 3.37 21.81
CA PHE A 526 17.95 2.70 21.41
C PHE A 526 17.76 1.35 22.11
N LEU A 527 18.80 0.51 22.17
CA LEU A 527 18.73 -0.76 22.89
C LEU A 527 18.52 -0.53 24.40
N GLN A 528 19.21 0.46 24.96
CA GLN A 528 19.04 0.86 26.35
C GLN A 528 17.59 1.27 26.63
N TYR A 529 17.01 2.11 25.77
CA TYR A 529 15.62 2.57 25.91
C TYR A 529 14.61 1.42 25.85
N VAL A 530 14.78 0.47 24.92
CA VAL A 530 13.93 -0.73 24.84
C VAL A 530 14.00 -1.54 26.12
N THR A 531 15.22 -1.77 26.63
CA THR A 531 15.46 -2.57 27.83
C THR A 531 14.90 -1.88 29.07
N ASP A 532 15.16 -0.59 29.25
CA ASP A 532 14.70 0.19 30.41
C ASP A 532 13.19 0.38 30.44
N LYS A 533 12.56 0.55 29.27
CA LYS A 533 11.13 0.80 29.18
C LYS A 533 10.30 -0.47 29.36
N LEU A 534 10.75 -1.60 28.81
CA LEU A 534 10.02 -2.86 28.86
C LEU A 534 10.39 -3.72 30.07
N GLN A 535 11.58 -3.55 30.65
CA GLN A 535 12.05 -4.22 31.87
C GLN A 535 11.88 -5.76 31.86
N PHE A 536 12.15 -6.38 30.71
CA PHE A 536 12.03 -7.83 30.52
C PHE A 536 13.25 -8.59 31.06
N SER A 537 13.05 -9.86 31.41
CA SER A 537 14.12 -10.80 31.75
C SER A 537 14.63 -11.56 30.53
N LYS A 538 15.80 -12.18 30.70
CA LYS A 538 16.45 -13.06 29.71
C LYS A 538 15.52 -14.20 29.28
N LEU A 539 15.55 -14.52 27.98
CA LEU A 539 14.87 -15.72 27.46
C LEU A 539 15.46 -17.02 28.03
N PRO A 540 14.63 -18.04 28.32
CA PRO A 540 15.12 -19.36 28.72
C PRO A 540 15.72 -20.15 27.53
N VAL A 541 15.44 -19.74 26.29
CA VAL A 541 15.88 -20.40 25.06
C VAL A 541 16.96 -19.56 24.38
N GLU A 542 17.93 -20.23 23.77
CA GLU A 542 18.99 -19.60 22.98
C GLU A 542 18.47 -19.01 21.65
N VAL A 543 19.01 -17.86 21.25
CA VAL A 543 18.66 -17.13 20.03
C VAL A 543 19.73 -17.37 18.95
N PRO A 544 19.39 -17.54 17.66
CA PRO A 544 18.07 -17.35 17.04
C PRO A 544 17.10 -18.50 17.30
N VAL A 545 15.82 -18.15 17.53
CA VAL A 545 14.74 -19.13 17.59
C VAL A 545 14.27 -19.41 16.16
N MET A 546 14.44 -20.65 15.71
CA MET A 546 13.99 -21.10 14.39
C MET A 546 13.15 -22.37 14.50
N PHE A 547 12.20 -22.54 13.57
CA PHE A 547 11.56 -23.84 13.39
C PHE A 547 12.56 -24.88 12.94
N ARG A 548 12.39 -26.10 13.44
CA ARG A 548 13.06 -27.27 12.89
C ARG A 548 12.36 -27.66 11.59
N VAL A 549 13.16 -27.97 10.58
CA VAL A 549 12.67 -28.41 9.28
C VAL A 549 12.66 -29.93 9.23
N VAL A 550 11.54 -30.52 8.81
CA VAL A 550 11.41 -31.94 8.57
C VAL A 550 12.29 -32.34 7.39
N GLU A 551 13.13 -33.35 7.60
CA GLU A 551 13.85 -34.04 6.52
C GLU A 551 12.85 -34.96 5.79
N LEU A 552 12.57 -34.64 4.53
CA LEU A 552 11.63 -35.39 3.72
C LEU A 552 12.23 -36.76 3.34
N PRO A 553 11.43 -37.84 3.33
CA PRO A 553 11.90 -39.14 2.85
C PRO A 553 12.26 -39.06 1.37
N ARG A 554 13.14 -39.95 0.91
CA ARG A 554 13.53 -40.07 -0.52
C ARG A 554 12.43 -40.68 -1.42
N GLN A 555 11.17 -40.61 -1.01
CA GLN A 555 10.03 -41.14 -1.74
C GLN A 555 9.16 -39.98 -2.24
N HIS A 556 8.41 -40.23 -3.31
CA HIS A 556 7.45 -39.27 -3.81
C HIS A 556 6.24 -39.22 -2.86
N HIS A 557 5.97 -38.04 -2.29
CA HIS A 557 4.88 -37.81 -1.36
C HIS A 557 3.90 -36.79 -1.92
N ILE A 558 2.61 -37.12 -1.84
CA ILE A 558 1.54 -36.28 -2.34
C ILE A 558 0.66 -35.83 -1.17
N CYS A 559 0.50 -34.52 -1.01
CA CYS A 559 -0.48 -33.93 -0.12
C CYS A 559 -1.54 -33.19 -0.94
N LYS A 560 -2.80 -33.63 -0.85
CA LYS A 560 -3.93 -32.96 -1.50
C LYS A 560 -4.84 -32.35 -0.44
N VAL A 561 -4.94 -31.02 -0.46
CA VAL A 561 -5.87 -30.28 0.39
C VAL A 561 -7.02 -29.78 -0.46
N LYS A 562 -8.24 -30.17 -0.08
CA LYS A 562 -9.44 -29.73 -0.79
C LYS A 562 -9.74 -28.27 -0.46
N SER A 563 -9.98 -27.44 -1.48
CA SER A 563 -10.41 -26.06 -1.28
C SER A 563 -11.71 -25.99 -0.48
N LEU A 564 -11.78 -25.05 0.46
CA LEU A 564 -12.99 -24.76 1.22
C LEU A 564 -14.04 -24.02 0.36
N ASN A 565 -13.59 -23.29 -0.68
CA ASN A 565 -14.47 -22.57 -1.59
C ASN A 565 -14.82 -23.42 -2.82
N LYS A 566 -15.98 -24.08 -2.79
CA LYS A 566 -16.48 -24.90 -3.91
C LYS A 566 -16.79 -24.13 -5.19
N ARG A 567 -16.87 -22.79 -5.14
CA ARG A 567 -17.14 -21.94 -6.32
C ARG A 567 -15.85 -21.51 -7.03
N ASP A 568 -14.71 -21.61 -6.35
CA ASP A 568 -13.43 -21.31 -6.97
C ASP A 568 -12.94 -22.55 -7.71
N ALA A 569 -12.88 -22.44 -9.04
CA ALA A 569 -12.35 -23.50 -9.88
C ALA A 569 -10.82 -23.50 -9.92
N ASN A 570 -10.13 -22.51 -9.32
CA ASN A 570 -8.68 -22.46 -9.32
C ASN A 570 -8.09 -23.49 -8.35
N SER A 571 -7.05 -24.17 -8.80
CA SER A 571 -6.23 -25.09 -8.02
C SER A 571 -4.77 -24.64 -8.13
N GLU A 572 -4.01 -24.88 -7.06
CA GLU A 572 -2.58 -24.57 -7.01
C GLU A 572 -1.81 -25.86 -6.76
N VAL A 573 -0.85 -26.15 -7.64
CA VAL A 573 0.04 -27.30 -7.54
C VAL A 573 1.44 -26.75 -7.33
N THR A 574 2.09 -27.18 -6.25
CA THR A 574 3.49 -26.85 -5.96
C THR A 574 4.26 -28.14 -5.76
N VAL A 575 5.19 -28.43 -6.65
CA VAL A 575 6.12 -29.55 -6.49
C VAL A 575 7.39 -28.98 -5.86
N TYR A 576 7.78 -29.52 -4.70
CA TYR A 576 8.92 -29.05 -3.92
C TYR A 576 9.99 -30.12 -3.82
N TYR A 577 11.22 -29.73 -4.15
CA TYR A 577 12.41 -30.56 -4.10
C TYR A 577 13.30 -30.04 -2.99
N GLN A 578 13.33 -30.76 -1.86
CA GLN A 578 14.20 -30.45 -0.75
C GLN A 578 15.64 -30.83 -1.08
N SER A 579 16.56 -29.92 -0.77
CA SER A 579 18.01 -30.13 -0.82
C SER A 579 18.56 -30.23 0.61
N GLY A 580 19.84 -29.93 0.81
CA GLY A 580 20.50 -29.97 2.11
C GLY A 580 20.41 -28.67 2.91
N SER A 581 21.20 -28.62 3.97
CA SER A 581 21.47 -27.42 4.74
C SER A 581 22.08 -26.34 3.85
N LYS A 582 21.74 -25.09 4.15
CA LYS A 582 22.25 -23.92 3.44
C LYS A 582 23.74 -23.73 3.72
N ASP A 583 24.53 -23.68 2.66
CA ASP A 583 25.78 -22.94 2.62
C ASP A 583 25.75 -21.92 1.47
N LEU A 584 26.76 -21.05 1.40
CA LEU A 584 26.79 -19.98 0.39
C LEU A 584 26.83 -20.54 -1.03
N ARG A 585 27.63 -21.60 -1.25
CA ARG A 585 27.83 -22.19 -2.58
C ARG A 585 26.55 -22.83 -3.08
N GLU A 586 25.94 -23.70 -2.28
CA GLU A 586 24.71 -24.40 -2.63
C GLU A 586 23.54 -23.44 -2.80
N HIS A 587 23.50 -22.35 -2.02
CA HIS A 587 22.49 -21.31 -2.20
C HIS A 587 22.65 -20.57 -3.53
N THR A 588 23.88 -20.13 -3.87
CA THR A 588 24.17 -19.47 -5.14
C THR A 588 23.89 -20.38 -6.34
N LEU A 589 24.26 -21.66 -6.26
CA LEU A 589 23.96 -22.63 -7.33
C LEU A 589 22.45 -22.84 -7.49
N MET A 590 21.70 -22.93 -6.40
CA MET A 590 20.24 -23.06 -6.44
C MET A 590 19.56 -21.81 -7.04
N GLU A 591 20.02 -20.61 -6.67
CA GLU A 591 19.51 -19.37 -7.24
C GLU A 591 19.80 -19.29 -8.75
N LEU A 592 21.03 -19.59 -9.17
CA LEU A 592 21.39 -19.62 -10.60
C LEU A 592 20.55 -20.66 -11.37
N PHE A 593 20.40 -21.86 -10.81
CA PHE A 593 19.59 -22.93 -11.37
C PHE A 593 18.12 -22.50 -11.57
N VAL A 594 17.51 -21.87 -10.56
CA VAL A 594 16.13 -21.38 -10.65
C VAL A 594 16.02 -20.22 -11.64
N MET A 595 16.98 -19.29 -11.67
CA MET A 595 16.98 -18.17 -12.61
C MET A 595 17.04 -18.65 -14.06
N LEU A 596 17.90 -19.61 -14.39
CA LEU A 596 17.98 -20.23 -15.71
C LEU A 596 16.65 -20.92 -16.10
N MET A 597 15.92 -21.41 -15.11
CA MET A 597 14.66 -22.11 -15.30
C MET A 597 13.47 -21.16 -15.55
N GLU A 598 13.51 -19.89 -15.14
CA GLU A 598 12.36 -18.98 -15.16
C GLU A 598 11.69 -18.83 -16.53
N GLU A 599 12.45 -18.44 -17.56
CA GLU A 599 11.92 -18.22 -18.91
C GLU A 599 11.49 -19.54 -19.57
N PRO A 600 12.31 -20.62 -19.57
CA PRO A 600 11.89 -21.91 -20.12
C PRO A 600 10.65 -22.49 -19.43
N CYS A 601 10.55 -22.35 -18.10
CA CYS A 601 9.40 -22.79 -17.31
C CYS A 601 8.13 -22.05 -17.72
N PHE A 602 8.23 -20.73 -17.89
CA PHE A 602 7.11 -19.90 -18.34
C PHE A 602 6.68 -20.25 -19.77
N ASP A 603 7.62 -20.36 -20.71
CA ASP A 603 7.32 -20.71 -22.09
C ASP A 603 6.67 -22.10 -22.19
N PHE A 604 7.25 -23.10 -21.54
CA PHE A 604 6.74 -24.48 -21.58
C PHE A 604 5.35 -24.59 -20.93
N LEU A 605 5.23 -24.23 -19.66
CA LEU A 605 4.02 -24.51 -18.88
C LEU A 605 2.89 -23.52 -19.15
N ARG A 606 3.19 -22.25 -19.46
CA ARG A 606 2.19 -21.22 -19.74
C ARG A 606 1.97 -20.97 -21.23
N THR A 607 3.02 -20.77 -22.03
CA THR A 607 2.84 -20.40 -23.45
C THR A 607 2.42 -21.60 -24.30
N LYS A 608 3.12 -22.73 -24.17
CA LYS A 608 2.90 -23.94 -24.97
C LYS A 608 1.78 -24.81 -24.41
N GLU A 609 1.89 -25.21 -23.14
CA GLU A 609 0.93 -26.13 -22.50
C GLU A 609 -0.33 -25.42 -21.98
N THR A 610 -0.30 -24.08 -21.85
CA THR A 610 -1.44 -23.24 -21.44
C THR A 610 -2.09 -23.63 -20.10
N LEU A 611 -1.31 -24.21 -19.19
CA LEU A 611 -1.81 -24.78 -17.93
C LEU A 611 -2.37 -23.72 -16.98
N GLY A 612 -1.83 -22.50 -17.03
CA GLY A 612 -2.16 -21.45 -16.09
C GLY A 612 -1.51 -20.11 -16.45
N TYR A 613 -2.11 -19.03 -15.96
CA TYR A 613 -1.51 -17.69 -16.07
C TYR A 613 -0.35 -17.51 -15.09
N HIS A 614 -0.44 -18.12 -13.91
CA HIS A 614 0.61 -18.05 -12.89
C HIS A 614 1.39 -19.37 -12.88
N VAL A 615 2.58 -19.32 -13.47
CA VAL A 615 3.55 -20.41 -13.43
C VAL A 615 4.92 -19.81 -13.15
N TYR A 616 5.63 -20.35 -12.15
CA TYR A 616 6.95 -19.85 -11.80
C TYR A 616 7.76 -20.91 -11.01
N PRO A 617 9.07 -21.02 -11.26
CA PRO A 617 9.98 -21.68 -10.34
C PRO A 617 10.37 -20.73 -9.19
N ALA A 618 10.85 -21.27 -8.07
CA ALA A 618 11.31 -20.47 -6.94
C ALA A 618 12.38 -21.20 -6.13
N CYS A 619 13.46 -20.49 -5.78
CA CYS A 619 14.41 -20.91 -4.75
C CYS A 619 13.74 -20.81 -3.37
N ARG A 620 13.90 -21.82 -2.53
CA ARG A 620 13.26 -21.91 -1.21
C ARG A 620 14.33 -22.12 -0.14
N ASN A 621 14.41 -21.17 0.79
CA ASN A 621 15.15 -21.32 2.03
C ASN A 621 14.15 -21.36 3.20
N THR A 622 14.00 -22.52 3.84
CA THR A 622 13.09 -22.72 4.98
C THR A 622 13.96 -22.96 6.20
N SER A 623 14.04 -22.00 7.13
CA SER A 623 14.87 -22.08 8.36
C SER A 623 16.29 -22.65 8.14
N GLY A 624 16.97 -22.27 7.05
CA GLY A 624 18.32 -22.73 6.74
C GLY A 624 18.42 -24.06 5.98
N VAL A 625 17.31 -24.65 5.55
CA VAL A 625 17.28 -25.80 4.63
C VAL A 625 16.86 -25.34 3.23
N LEU A 626 17.66 -25.67 2.22
CA LEU A 626 17.44 -25.27 0.85
C LEU A 626 16.51 -26.23 0.10
N GLY A 627 15.96 -25.75 -1.00
CA GLY A 627 15.26 -26.51 -2.01
C GLY A 627 14.76 -25.58 -3.11
N PHE A 628 14.11 -26.15 -4.11
CA PHE A 628 13.39 -25.34 -5.10
C PHE A 628 11.98 -25.89 -5.29
N SER A 629 11.11 -25.08 -5.86
CA SER A 629 9.76 -25.49 -6.19
C SER A 629 9.32 -24.95 -7.53
N ILE A 630 8.44 -25.67 -8.22
CA ILE A 630 7.68 -25.14 -9.36
C ILE A 630 6.21 -25.08 -8.95
N THR A 631 5.60 -23.91 -9.13
CA THR A 631 4.19 -23.68 -8.80
C THR A 631 3.40 -23.38 -10.07
N VAL A 632 2.28 -24.08 -10.27
CA VAL A 632 1.32 -23.86 -11.35
C VAL A 632 -0.06 -23.60 -10.74
N GLN A 633 -0.67 -22.48 -11.11
CA GLN A 633 -2.08 -22.20 -10.82
C GLN A 633 -2.94 -22.54 -12.04
N THR A 634 -3.72 -23.60 -11.93
CA THR A 634 -4.58 -24.09 -13.01
C THR A 634 -6.05 -23.96 -12.67
N GLN A 635 -6.91 -23.98 -13.71
CA GLN A 635 -8.35 -24.06 -13.53
C GLN A 635 -8.77 -25.53 -13.60
N ALA A 636 -9.39 -26.03 -12.54
CA ALA A 636 -9.89 -27.41 -12.45
C ALA A 636 -10.91 -27.76 -13.56
N SER A 637 -11.52 -26.77 -14.20
CA SER A 637 -12.39 -26.94 -15.37
C SER A 637 -11.63 -27.20 -16.67
N LYS A 638 -10.32 -26.93 -16.72
CA LYS A 638 -9.45 -27.14 -17.89
C LYS A 638 -8.48 -28.29 -17.68
N PHE A 639 -7.77 -28.30 -16.55
CA PHE A 639 -6.78 -29.33 -16.21
C PHE A 639 -6.94 -29.71 -14.74
N ASN A 640 -6.81 -31.01 -14.43
CA ASN A 640 -6.74 -31.48 -13.05
C ASN A 640 -5.32 -31.29 -12.48
N THR A 641 -5.17 -31.48 -11.16
CA THR A 641 -3.89 -31.23 -10.50
C THR A 641 -2.83 -32.27 -10.84
N GLU A 642 -3.24 -33.49 -11.19
CA GLU A 642 -2.34 -34.58 -11.61
C GLU A 642 -1.67 -34.28 -12.96
N VAL A 643 -2.42 -33.72 -13.92
CA VAL A 643 -1.85 -33.30 -15.21
C VAL A 643 -0.85 -32.16 -15.03
N ALA A 644 -1.16 -31.19 -14.16
CA ALA A 644 -0.25 -30.08 -13.89
C ALA A 644 1.06 -30.57 -13.24
N GLU A 645 0.99 -31.51 -12.29
CA GLU A 645 2.18 -32.16 -11.70
C GLU A 645 3.00 -32.90 -12.76
N LEU A 646 2.36 -33.75 -13.57
CA LEU A 646 3.04 -34.51 -14.62
C LEU A 646 3.76 -33.59 -15.61
N LYS A 647 3.14 -32.47 -15.98
CA LYS A 647 3.75 -31.46 -16.87
C LYS A 647 4.94 -30.74 -16.24
N ILE A 648 4.94 -30.55 -14.92
CA ILE A 648 6.10 -30.02 -14.19
C ILE A 648 7.27 -31.02 -14.28
N GLU A 649 7.02 -32.31 -14.12
CA GLU A 649 8.05 -33.35 -14.23
C GLU A 649 8.58 -33.49 -15.68
N GLU A 650 7.70 -33.46 -16.68
CA GLU A 650 8.09 -33.44 -18.10
C GLU A 650 8.97 -32.23 -18.43
N PHE A 651 8.59 -31.04 -17.92
CA PHE A 651 9.40 -29.84 -18.07
C PHE A 651 10.78 -30.01 -17.43
N LEU A 652 10.86 -30.55 -16.22
CA LEU A 652 12.15 -30.74 -15.53
C LEU A 652 13.08 -31.71 -16.26
N ALA A 653 12.53 -32.79 -16.83
CA ALA A 653 13.30 -33.69 -17.67
C ALA A 653 13.86 -32.97 -18.91
N SER A 654 13.02 -32.22 -19.63
CA SER A 654 13.43 -31.44 -20.80
C SER A 654 14.42 -30.32 -20.47
N PHE A 655 14.25 -29.66 -19.33
CA PHE A 655 15.16 -28.63 -18.85
C PHE A 655 16.52 -29.22 -18.46
N GLY A 656 16.54 -30.43 -17.89
CA GLY A 656 17.77 -31.18 -17.62
C GLY A 656 18.57 -31.46 -18.89
N GLU A 657 17.91 -31.87 -19.98
CA GLU A 657 18.56 -32.02 -21.29
C GLU A 657 19.10 -30.69 -21.82
N THR A 658 18.31 -29.62 -21.70
CA THR A 658 18.69 -28.27 -22.14
C THR A 658 19.96 -27.81 -21.42
N LEU A 659 20.01 -27.97 -20.10
CA LEU A 659 21.19 -27.67 -19.29
C LEU A 659 22.40 -28.52 -19.70
N GLY A 660 22.20 -29.80 -20.01
CA GLY A 660 23.28 -30.68 -20.50
C GLY A 660 23.86 -30.26 -21.85
N THR A 661 23.12 -29.49 -22.65
CA THR A 661 23.55 -28.95 -23.95
C THR A 661 24.00 -27.50 -23.92
N LEU A 662 23.93 -26.84 -22.76
CA LEU A 662 24.28 -25.43 -22.61
C LEU A 662 25.79 -25.24 -22.84
N THR A 663 26.16 -24.35 -23.76
CA THR A 663 27.56 -24.02 -24.02
C THR A 663 28.14 -23.15 -22.90
N ASP A 664 29.45 -23.22 -22.69
CA ASP A 664 30.15 -22.37 -21.70
C ASP A 664 29.90 -20.88 -21.96
N GLU A 665 29.93 -20.44 -23.22
CA GLU A 665 29.63 -19.03 -23.59
C GLU A 665 28.21 -18.60 -23.21
N ALA A 666 27.21 -19.47 -23.42
CA ALA A 666 25.83 -19.17 -23.06
C ALA A 666 25.63 -19.18 -21.55
N PHE A 667 26.31 -20.10 -20.85
CA PHE A 667 26.32 -20.13 -19.39
C PHE A 667 26.96 -18.84 -18.82
N ASP A 668 28.12 -18.45 -19.32
CA ASP A 668 28.83 -17.23 -18.92
C ASP A 668 28.01 -15.98 -19.22
N ALA A 669 27.31 -15.91 -20.36
CA ALA A 669 26.42 -14.81 -20.68
C ALA A 669 25.26 -14.70 -19.67
N GLN A 670 24.68 -15.83 -19.24
CA GLN A 670 23.62 -15.84 -18.22
C GLN A 670 24.15 -15.43 -16.84
N VAL A 671 25.33 -15.91 -16.46
CA VAL A 671 26.01 -15.52 -15.22
C VAL A 671 26.30 -14.00 -15.24
N CYS A 672 26.93 -13.48 -16.29
CA CYS A 672 27.26 -12.06 -16.41
C CYS A 672 26.02 -11.16 -16.43
N THR A 673 24.98 -11.54 -17.18
CA THR A 673 23.76 -10.72 -17.31
C THR A 673 22.97 -10.65 -15.99
N ARG A 674 23.02 -11.71 -15.17
CA ARG A 674 22.13 -11.88 -14.01
C ARG A 674 22.81 -11.76 -12.64
N LEU A 675 24.12 -11.97 -12.53
CA LEU A 675 24.85 -11.96 -11.25
C LEU A 675 25.85 -10.79 -11.11
N VAL A 676 26.24 -10.12 -12.20
CA VAL A 676 27.34 -9.13 -12.22
C VAL A 676 26.87 -7.68 -12.44
N LYS A 677 25.55 -7.42 -12.41
CA LYS A 677 25.01 -6.05 -12.47
C LYS A 677 24.84 -5.41 -11.09
#